data_AF-A0A7C1B5H8-F1
#
_entry.id   AF-A0A7C1B5H8-F1
#
_cell.length_a   1.000
_cell.length_b   1.000
_cell.length_c   1.000
_cell.angle_alpha   90.00
_cell.angle_beta   90.00
_cell.angle_gamma   90.00
#
_symmetry.space_group_name_H-M   'P 1'
#
loop_
_entity.id
_entity.type
_entity.pdbx_description
1 polymer ?
#
loop_
_entity_poly.entity_id
_entity_poly.type
_entity_poly.pdbx_seq_one_letter_code
_entity_poly.pdbx_strand_id
1 'polypeptide(L)'
;LFPQAVPNTFLIDKQETTPCKATCPIHQDAAGYIALVAKEKYKEAMEVIRRANPLPAVCGRVCFHPCETECRRKLVDEPIAIQQLKRFVYDWCYEHGVGMEIPEIEEEKKEKVAIIGSGPSGLACAYDLRQKGYKVTIFEAFDEPGGMLRTCIPEFRLPRNILDRDIDYIKGMGVEIKTGIKVGKDIDFDKLREDYDAVYIATGAYAGKKMGIPGEDAEGVFDSVEFLIKVNMTAKPKGIVSGNVMIVGGGNSAVDAARVALRLGAKKVDIYYRRTEREMPADEFEVEQARAEGVGLNIMTAPVEILTENGKVKAVRCIRMDMTEPDETGRRRPVPIEGSEYEVDYDYVIMAISQEPDLTAIEGKKGFEITKWNTIDVNSDNMTTGVKGVFAGGDVVRGPASVVEAMCDGKKAAIAIDQYLSGVKEKDIKVDYDANIVKRKEEVDWVEYYKEKARQSRVKMRELEPEVRRKNFDEVLLGFSEDEAIKEAERCLHCGPCVECYECVRVCEPEAIIHDDKDEIIELDVGTIIVATGYKQMDGAEVKQFMYGRHPDVLTALEFERLVNAAGFTEGKIVTSKGKEPESIAILHCIGSRDENYHKYCSSVCCMYALKLAHLVKERTNAEVYQLYIDMRAKGKGYEEFYNRLLREGVRFIRGRAASVTTFYLYPEEKGKIIVRCEDTLLNRIRRIPVDMVVLCMAIEPTEDAQRIANIFNISRSQDGFFLEKHPKLAPVETANDGVFIAGACQGPKDIPDSVAQGGAAGAAALSLIDKGEVEIEGAIAVINEEICSGCRICNNLCPYSAIEFDEEKKVSRVIEALCKGCGTCVSACPSSAITALHFTDEQIIAEIEGVLI
;
A
#
# COMPACT_ATOMS: atom_id res chain seq x y z
N LEU A 1 -14.86 19.67 1.52
CA LEU A 1 -13.62 20.42 1.26
C LEU A 1 -13.13 19.96 -0.11
N PHE A 2 -12.95 20.87 -1.07
CA PHE A 2 -12.48 20.59 -2.42
C PHE A 2 -11.08 21.21 -2.64
N PRO A 3 -9.99 20.62 -2.11
CA PRO A 3 -8.64 21.19 -2.24
C PRO A 3 -7.98 20.91 -3.60
N GLN A 4 -8.75 20.77 -4.69
CA GLN A 4 -8.30 20.15 -5.94
C GLN A 4 -8.42 21.06 -7.18
N ALA A 5 -8.21 22.37 -7.03
CA ALA A 5 -8.17 23.28 -8.17
C ALA A 5 -6.76 23.87 -8.37
N VAL A 6 -6.01 23.18 -9.25
CA VAL A 6 -4.76 23.57 -9.94
C VAL A 6 -3.46 23.40 -9.11
N PRO A 7 -2.47 22.57 -9.55
CA PRO A 7 -2.43 21.65 -10.69
C PRO A 7 -3.00 20.25 -10.38
N ASN A 8 -3.44 19.55 -11.44
CA ASN A 8 -3.95 18.18 -11.41
C ASN A 8 -2.85 17.19 -11.02
N THR A 9 -2.84 16.74 -9.76
CA THR A 9 -2.15 15.49 -9.41
C THR A 9 -3.17 14.56 -8.79
N PHE A 10 -3.43 13.43 -9.45
CA PHE A 10 -4.27 12.37 -8.89
C PHE A 10 -3.38 11.59 -7.92
N LEU A 11 -3.74 11.61 -6.63
CA LEU A 11 -3.05 10.84 -5.60
C LEU A 11 -3.87 9.59 -5.28
N ILE A 12 -3.18 8.45 -5.15
CA ILE A 12 -3.79 7.25 -4.59
C ILE A 12 -3.69 7.37 -3.07
N ASP A 13 -4.84 7.49 -2.42
CA ASP A 13 -4.88 7.46 -0.96
C ASP A 13 -4.86 6.02 -0.45
N LYS A 14 -3.79 5.65 0.25
CA LYS A 14 -3.62 4.36 0.95
C LYS A 14 -3.56 4.55 2.46
N GLN A 15 -4.57 5.22 3.04
CA GLN A 15 -4.65 5.48 4.50
C GLN A 15 -4.41 4.25 5.39
N GLU A 16 -4.80 3.07 4.92
CA GLU A 16 -4.58 1.80 5.62
C GLU A 16 -4.54 0.63 4.65
N THR A 17 -3.78 -0.40 5.01
CA THR A 17 -3.82 -1.70 4.34
C THR A 17 -5.09 -2.44 4.76
N THR A 18 -5.75 -3.10 3.81
CA THR A 18 -6.95 -3.87 4.10
C THR A 18 -6.64 -5.03 5.08
N PRO A 19 -7.51 -5.32 6.07
CA PRO A 19 -7.23 -6.35 7.08
C PRO A 19 -6.97 -7.75 6.51
N CYS A 20 -7.65 -8.10 5.41
CA CYS A 20 -7.45 -9.38 4.73
C CYS A 20 -6.05 -9.50 4.10
N LYS A 21 -5.48 -8.41 3.59
CA LYS A 21 -4.10 -8.36 3.09
C LYS A 21 -3.09 -8.37 4.23
N ALA A 22 -3.31 -7.55 5.25
CA ALA A 22 -2.42 -7.46 6.41
C ALA A 22 -2.29 -8.78 7.18
N THR A 23 -3.36 -9.57 7.25
CA THR A 23 -3.38 -10.87 7.97
C THR A 23 -2.84 -12.02 7.13
N CYS A 24 -2.79 -11.88 5.80
CA CYS A 24 -2.25 -12.92 4.94
C CYS A 24 -0.72 -12.96 5.03
N PRO A 25 -0.08 -14.10 5.36
CA PRO A 25 1.38 -14.17 5.50
C PRO A 25 2.18 -13.81 4.25
N ILE A 26 1.57 -13.92 3.06
CA ILE A 26 2.20 -13.54 1.79
C ILE A 26 1.68 -12.19 1.25
N HIS A 27 0.97 -11.43 2.08
CA HIS A 27 0.34 -10.14 1.74
C HIS A 27 -0.50 -10.16 0.46
N GLN A 28 -1.23 -11.26 0.25
CA GLN A 28 -2.17 -11.39 -0.85
C GLN A 28 -3.24 -10.31 -0.78
N ASP A 29 -3.39 -9.54 -1.85
CA ASP A 29 -4.43 -8.54 -1.92
C ASP A 29 -5.80 -9.15 -2.26
N ALA A 30 -6.49 -9.58 -1.21
CA ALA A 30 -7.83 -10.13 -1.34
C ALA A 30 -8.87 -9.09 -1.75
N ALA A 31 -8.77 -7.86 -1.25
CA ALA A 31 -9.76 -6.83 -1.57
C ALA A 31 -9.74 -6.48 -3.06
N GLY A 32 -8.55 -6.41 -3.67
CA GLY A 32 -8.36 -6.10 -5.08
C GLY A 32 -9.02 -7.12 -6.01
N TYR A 33 -8.67 -8.41 -5.89
CA TYR A 33 -9.25 -9.42 -6.78
C TYR A 33 -10.74 -9.66 -6.51
N ILE A 34 -11.23 -9.49 -5.28
CA ILE A 34 -12.67 -9.62 -4.97
C ILE A 34 -13.45 -8.48 -5.64
N ALA A 35 -12.94 -7.25 -5.60
CA ALA A 35 -13.55 -6.12 -6.29
C ALA A 35 -13.60 -6.34 -7.81
N LEU A 36 -12.60 -7.01 -8.38
CA LEU A 36 -12.54 -7.39 -9.79
C LEU A 36 -13.53 -8.52 -10.13
N VAL A 37 -13.69 -9.53 -9.26
CA VAL A 37 -14.71 -10.58 -9.42
C VAL A 37 -16.11 -9.99 -9.44
N ALA A 38 -16.42 -9.05 -8.55
CA ALA A 38 -17.71 -8.33 -8.54
C ALA A 38 -17.94 -7.47 -9.80
N LYS A 39 -16.94 -7.32 -10.67
CA LYS A 39 -17.00 -6.61 -11.95
C LYS A 39 -16.74 -7.52 -13.15
N GLU A 40 -16.76 -8.84 -12.94
CA GLU A 40 -16.56 -9.84 -14.00
C GLU A 40 -15.18 -9.72 -14.69
N LYS A 41 -14.20 -9.11 -14.01
CA LYS A 41 -12.82 -8.90 -14.48
C LYS A 41 -11.88 -10.00 -13.98
N TYR A 42 -12.14 -11.24 -14.39
CA TYR A 42 -11.46 -12.41 -13.80
C TYR A 42 -10.00 -12.55 -14.22
N LYS A 43 -9.65 -12.16 -15.45
CA LYS A 43 -8.24 -12.15 -15.90
C LYS A 43 -7.42 -11.21 -15.03
N GLU A 44 -7.91 -9.99 -14.82
CA GLU A 44 -7.27 -8.98 -13.98
C GLU A 44 -7.22 -9.44 -12.51
N ALA A 45 -8.28 -10.10 -12.03
CA ALA A 45 -8.29 -10.71 -10.71
C ALA A 45 -7.19 -11.77 -10.55
N MET A 46 -6.96 -12.60 -11.58
CA MET A 46 -5.91 -13.62 -11.60
C MET A 46 -4.51 -12.99 -11.60
N GLU A 47 -4.30 -11.91 -12.36
CA GLU A 47 -3.06 -11.13 -12.34
C GLU A 47 -2.78 -10.57 -10.93
N VAL A 48 -3.77 -9.99 -10.26
CA VAL A 48 -3.66 -9.54 -8.86
C VAL A 48 -3.33 -10.70 -7.91
N ILE A 49 -3.91 -11.87 -8.12
CA ILE A 49 -3.59 -13.08 -7.34
C ILE A 49 -2.11 -13.48 -7.53
N ARG A 50 -1.65 -13.59 -8.77
CA ARG A 50 -0.31 -14.08 -9.13
C ARG A 50 0.84 -13.19 -8.62
N ARG A 51 0.60 -11.90 -8.41
CA ARG A 51 1.63 -10.99 -7.85
C ARG A 51 2.18 -11.45 -6.52
N ALA A 52 1.30 -11.91 -5.63
CA ALA A 52 1.69 -12.38 -4.32
C ALA A 52 1.72 -13.92 -4.25
N ASN A 53 0.87 -14.62 -4.98
CA ASN A 53 0.69 -16.05 -4.78
C ASN A 53 1.20 -16.90 -5.96
N PRO A 54 2.29 -17.65 -5.78
CA PRO A 54 2.80 -18.60 -6.79
C PRO A 54 1.93 -19.85 -6.93
N LEU A 55 1.09 -20.17 -5.94
CA LEU A 55 0.30 -21.40 -5.89
C LEU A 55 -1.22 -21.10 -5.72
N PRO A 56 -1.83 -20.33 -6.64
CA PRO A 56 -3.24 -19.94 -6.55
C PRO A 56 -4.21 -21.11 -6.56
N ALA A 57 -3.96 -22.14 -7.37
CA ALA A 57 -4.82 -23.33 -7.46
C ALA A 57 -4.83 -24.10 -6.14
N VAL A 58 -3.64 -24.24 -5.55
CA VAL A 58 -3.42 -24.88 -4.24
C VAL A 58 -4.08 -24.06 -3.15
N CYS A 59 -3.78 -22.76 -3.04
CA CYS A 59 -4.33 -21.91 -1.99
C CYS A 59 -5.84 -21.69 -2.11
N GLY A 60 -6.43 -21.87 -3.29
CA GLY A 60 -7.89 -21.91 -3.47
C GLY A 60 -8.54 -23.15 -2.85
N ARG A 61 -7.77 -24.19 -2.53
CA ARG A 61 -8.28 -25.49 -2.04
C ARG A 61 -7.90 -25.83 -0.61
N VAL A 62 -6.64 -25.57 -0.22
CA VAL A 62 -6.09 -26.10 1.06
C VAL A 62 -5.62 -25.02 2.04
N CYS A 63 -5.79 -23.74 1.71
CA CYS A 63 -5.37 -22.65 2.59
C CYS A 63 -6.33 -22.53 3.79
N PHE A 64 -5.78 -22.37 5.00
CA PHE A 64 -6.54 -22.09 6.23
C PHE A 64 -7.04 -20.63 6.32
N HIS A 65 -7.01 -19.91 5.20
CA HIS A 65 -7.69 -18.63 5.02
C HIS A 65 -7.56 -17.62 6.18
N PRO A 66 -6.33 -17.33 6.68
CA PRO A 66 -6.14 -16.36 7.77
C PRO A 66 -6.66 -14.96 7.40
N CYS A 67 -6.71 -14.63 6.12
CA CYS A 67 -7.34 -13.42 5.60
C CYS A 67 -8.84 -13.26 5.97
N GLU A 68 -9.55 -14.34 6.29
CA GLU A 68 -10.95 -14.31 6.72
C GLU A 68 -11.09 -14.04 8.23
N THR A 69 -10.06 -14.33 9.03
CA THR A 69 -10.10 -14.19 10.49
C THR A 69 -10.16 -12.75 10.95
N GLU A 70 -9.68 -11.79 10.17
CA GLU A 70 -9.77 -10.34 10.48
C GLU A 70 -10.67 -9.59 9.48
N CYS A 71 -11.48 -10.31 8.70
CA CYS A 71 -12.41 -9.69 7.77
C CYS A 71 -13.44 -8.81 8.51
N ARG A 72 -13.48 -7.50 8.19
CA ARG A 72 -14.45 -6.56 8.79
C ARG A 72 -15.91 -6.89 8.48
N ARG A 73 -16.19 -7.70 7.47
CA ARG A 73 -17.56 -8.16 7.18
C ARG A 73 -18.19 -8.92 8.36
N LYS A 74 -17.38 -9.55 9.23
CA LYS A 74 -17.82 -10.17 10.49
C LYS A 74 -18.52 -9.20 11.46
N LEU A 75 -18.29 -7.90 11.33
CA LEU A 75 -18.97 -6.88 12.13
C LEU A 75 -20.43 -6.68 11.69
N VAL A 76 -20.79 -7.15 10.50
CA VAL A 76 -22.14 -7.06 9.91
C VAL A 76 -22.83 -8.42 9.95
N ASP A 77 -22.16 -9.45 9.41
CA ASP A 77 -22.61 -10.84 9.36
C ASP A 77 -21.43 -11.85 9.38
N GLU A 78 -21.11 -12.49 8.25
CA GLU A 78 -20.12 -13.56 8.10
C GLU A 78 -18.94 -13.07 7.25
N PRO A 79 -17.70 -13.58 7.45
CA PRO A 79 -16.57 -13.18 6.62
C PRO A 79 -16.81 -13.51 5.14
N ILE A 80 -16.10 -12.81 4.26
CA ILE A 80 -16.10 -13.12 2.82
C ILE A 80 -15.42 -14.47 2.60
N ALA A 81 -15.92 -15.26 1.66
CA ALA A 81 -15.32 -16.52 1.25
C ALA A 81 -14.10 -16.33 0.34
N ILE A 82 -13.07 -15.70 0.88
CA ILE A 82 -11.87 -15.25 0.18
C ILE A 82 -11.15 -16.42 -0.50
N GLN A 83 -10.97 -17.55 0.20
CA GLN A 83 -10.34 -18.74 -0.38
C GLN A 83 -11.13 -19.30 -1.57
N GLN A 84 -12.45 -19.35 -1.43
CA GLN A 84 -13.36 -19.94 -2.41
C GLN A 84 -13.49 -19.06 -3.66
N LEU A 85 -13.50 -17.72 -3.50
CA LEU A 85 -13.43 -16.78 -4.62
C LEU A 85 -12.11 -16.90 -5.39
N LYS A 86 -10.98 -17.08 -4.68
CA LYS A 86 -9.69 -17.32 -5.33
C LYS A 86 -9.70 -18.60 -6.16
N ARG A 87 -10.30 -19.68 -5.64
CA ARG A 87 -10.49 -20.92 -6.40
C ARG A 87 -11.32 -20.67 -7.66
N PHE A 88 -12.45 -19.99 -7.53
CA PHE A 88 -13.31 -19.65 -8.67
C PHE A 88 -12.52 -18.89 -9.75
N VAL A 89 -11.79 -17.83 -9.38
CA VAL A 89 -10.99 -17.06 -10.34
C VAL A 89 -10.00 -17.94 -11.07
N TYR A 90 -9.26 -18.78 -10.34
CA TYR A 90 -8.28 -19.67 -10.95
C TYR A 90 -8.92 -20.70 -11.89
N ASP A 91 -9.94 -21.42 -11.40
CA ASP A 91 -10.60 -22.48 -12.16
C ASP A 91 -11.24 -21.90 -13.44
N TRP A 92 -11.92 -20.74 -13.33
CA TRP A 92 -12.52 -20.04 -14.48
C TRP A 92 -11.46 -19.60 -15.51
N CYS A 93 -10.37 -18.97 -15.06
CA CYS A 93 -9.29 -18.51 -15.93
C CYS A 93 -8.63 -19.67 -16.69
N TYR A 94 -8.39 -20.78 -16.00
CA TYR A 94 -7.83 -21.98 -16.59
C TYR A 94 -8.77 -22.57 -17.66
N GLU A 95 -10.07 -22.71 -17.37
CA GLU A 95 -11.06 -23.27 -18.30
C GLU A 95 -11.25 -22.42 -19.57
N HIS A 96 -11.09 -21.11 -19.46
CA HIS A 96 -11.22 -20.16 -20.58
C HIS A 96 -9.89 -19.84 -21.27
N GLY A 97 -8.77 -20.32 -20.75
CA GLY A 97 -7.43 -20.08 -21.31
C GLY A 97 -6.99 -18.62 -21.25
N VAL A 98 -7.37 -17.88 -20.19
CA VAL A 98 -7.05 -16.45 -19.99
C VAL A 98 -6.38 -16.23 -18.64
N GLY A 99 -5.45 -15.28 -18.53
CA GLY A 99 -4.76 -15.01 -17.26
C GLY A 99 -3.79 -16.11 -16.81
N MET A 100 -3.41 -17.00 -17.73
CA MET A 100 -2.48 -18.11 -17.53
C MET A 100 -1.16 -17.90 -18.25
N GLU A 101 -0.93 -16.71 -18.80
CA GLU A 101 0.28 -16.35 -19.53
C GLU A 101 1.52 -16.45 -18.62
N ILE A 102 2.60 -17.03 -19.16
CA ILE A 102 3.91 -17.04 -18.51
C ILE A 102 4.56 -15.68 -18.77
N PRO A 103 4.97 -14.93 -17.73
CA PRO A 103 5.64 -13.66 -17.91
C PRO A 103 6.99 -13.84 -18.60
N GLU A 104 7.33 -12.93 -19.50
CA GLU A 104 8.69 -12.83 -20.03
C GLU A 104 9.63 -12.35 -18.91
N ILE A 105 10.82 -12.95 -18.84
CA ILE A 105 11.84 -12.54 -17.88
C ILE A 105 12.77 -11.57 -18.58
N GLU A 106 12.69 -10.29 -18.20
CA GLU A 106 13.34 -9.17 -18.90
C GLU A 106 14.86 -9.29 -18.99
N GLU A 107 15.51 -9.69 -17.90
CA GLU A 107 16.96 -9.83 -17.83
C GLU A 107 17.36 -11.15 -17.15
N GLU A 108 18.27 -11.89 -17.77
CA GLU A 108 18.80 -13.13 -17.21
C GLU A 108 20.12 -12.87 -16.47
N LYS A 109 20.10 -13.07 -15.15
CA LYS A 109 21.28 -12.94 -14.29
C LYS A 109 22.22 -14.14 -14.45
N LYS A 110 23.52 -13.94 -14.17
CA LYS A 110 24.55 -15.00 -14.34
C LYS A 110 24.58 -15.95 -13.16
N GLU A 111 24.24 -15.43 -11.98
CA GLU A 111 24.23 -16.10 -10.70
C GLU A 111 23.19 -17.23 -10.66
N LYS A 112 23.55 -18.32 -10.00
CA LYS A 112 22.75 -19.54 -9.89
C LYS A 112 22.36 -19.80 -8.45
N VAL A 113 21.10 -20.19 -8.25
CA VAL A 113 20.55 -20.54 -6.93
C VAL A 113 20.08 -21.98 -6.92
N ALA A 114 20.53 -22.74 -5.93
CA ALA A 114 20.03 -24.09 -5.65
C ALA A 114 18.99 -24.05 -4.54
N ILE A 115 17.87 -24.75 -4.73
CA ILE A 115 16.82 -24.91 -3.72
C ILE A 115 16.68 -26.40 -3.41
N ILE A 116 16.73 -26.78 -2.14
CA ILE A 116 16.60 -28.17 -1.69
C ILE A 116 15.17 -28.37 -1.18
N GLY A 117 14.36 -29.08 -1.95
CA GLY A 117 12.94 -29.37 -1.68
C GLY A 117 11.98 -28.56 -2.53
N SER A 118 10.99 -29.24 -3.12
CA SER A 118 9.97 -28.65 -3.99
C SER A 118 8.61 -28.41 -3.30
N GLY A 119 8.62 -28.23 -1.97
CA GLY A 119 7.43 -27.85 -1.21
C GLY A 119 7.02 -26.39 -1.43
N PRO A 120 5.96 -25.90 -0.76
CA PRO A 120 5.46 -24.54 -0.91
C PRO A 120 6.53 -23.46 -0.75
N SER A 121 7.40 -23.62 0.24
CA SER A 121 8.49 -22.69 0.54
C SER A 121 9.51 -22.59 -0.60
N GLY A 122 9.98 -23.75 -1.09
CA GLY A 122 10.92 -23.82 -2.20
C GLY A 122 10.33 -23.29 -3.51
N LEU A 123 9.08 -23.65 -3.82
CA LEU A 123 8.37 -23.16 -5.01
C LEU A 123 8.15 -21.64 -4.96
N ALA A 124 7.81 -21.08 -3.80
CA ALA A 124 7.64 -19.63 -3.65
C ALA A 124 8.96 -18.88 -3.77
N CYS A 125 10.03 -19.40 -3.17
CA CYS A 125 11.37 -18.83 -3.32
C CYS A 125 11.83 -18.85 -4.78
N ALA A 126 11.63 -19.98 -5.47
CA ALA A 126 11.97 -20.14 -6.88
C ALA A 126 11.21 -19.17 -7.78
N TYR A 127 9.91 -19.02 -7.54
CA TYR A 127 9.04 -18.10 -8.28
C TYR A 127 9.52 -16.65 -8.19
N ASP A 128 9.81 -16.16 -6.98
CA ASP A 128 10.25 -14.78 -6.76
C ASP A 128 11.68 -14.54 -7.28
N LEU A 129 12.60 -15.48 -7.08
CA LEU A 129 13.95 -15.38 -7.63
C LEU A 129 13.96 -15.42 -9.17
N ARG A 130 13.07 -16.23 -9.76
CA ARG A 130 12.98 -16.30 -11.22
C ARG A 130 12.46 -15.00 -11.81
N GLN A 131 11.46 -14.36 -11.20
CA GLN A 131 11.01 -13.01 -11.61
C GLN A 131 12.13 -11.97 -11.56
N LYS A 132 13.10 -12.13 -10.65
CA LYS A 132 14.28 -11.26 -10.53
C LYS A 132 15.42 -11.60 -11.51
N GLY A 133 15.21 -12.57 -12.40
CA GLY A 133 16.16 -12.93 -13.45
C GLY A 133 17.12 -14.08 -13.13
N TYR A 134 17.13 -14.61 -11.90
CA TYR A 134 18.09 -15.65 -11.50
C TYR A 134 17.82 -17.01 -12.15
N LYS A 135 18.89 -17.81 -12.28
CA LYS A 135 18.83 -19.22 -12.66
C LYS A 135 18.58 -20.06 -11.43
N VAL A 136 17.45 -20.75 -11.39
CA VAL A 136 17.03 -21.52 -10.22
C VAL A 136 16.91 -23.00 -10.57
N THR A 137 17.58 -23.85 -9.79
CA THR A 137 17.42 -25.31 -9.84
C THR A 137 16.88 -25.81 -8.49
N ILE A 138 15.73 -26.48 -8.50
CA ILE A 138 15.18 -27.19 -7.34
C ILE A 138 15.64 -28.65 -7.39
N PHE A 139 16.12 -29.17 -6.26
CA PHE A 139 16.46 -30.58 -6.04
C PHE A 139 15.39 -31.22 -5.15
N GLU A 140 14.69 -32.21 -5.68
CA GLU A 140 13.59 -32.91 -5.02
C GLU A 140 13.93 -34.38 -4.80
N ALA A 141 13.70 -34.88 -3.59
CA ALA A 141 14.02 -36.26 -3.19
C ALA A 141 13.00 -37.27 -3.74
N PHE A 142 11.73 -36.89 -3.87
CA PHE A 142 10.68 -37.73 -4.46
C PHE A 142 10.74 -37.70 -5.99
N ASP A 143 10.08 -38.67 -6.64
CA ASP A 143 10.03 -38.80 -8.10
C ASP A 143 9.23 -37.66 -8.77
N GLU A 144 8.35 -37.00 -8.02
CA GLU A 144 7.51 -35.91 -8.48
C GLU A 144 7.55 -34.70 -7.53
N PRO A 145 7.46 -33.46 -8.05
CA PRO A 145 7.56 -32.24 -7.25
C PRO A 145 6.27 -31.85 -6.54
N GLY A 146 6.38 -31.03 -5.49
CA GLY A 146 5.27 -30.48 -4.71
C GLY A 146 5.39 -30.73 -3.21
N GLY A 147 6.37 -31.53 -2.78
CA GLY A 147 6.58 -31.89 -1.38
C GLY A 147 5.30 -32.40 -0.69
N MET A 148 5.04 -31.92 0.52
CA MET A 148 3.86 -32.34 1.30
C MET A 148 2.51 -32.02 0.63
N LEU A 149 2.45 -31.08 -0.33
CA LEU A 149 1.23 -30.85 -1.12
C LEU A 149 0.86 -32.08 -1.95
N ARG A 150 1.86 -32.78 -2.49
CA ARG A 150 1.68 -34.03 -3.24
C ARG A 150 1.62 -35.23 -2.32
N THR A 151 2.56 -35.31 -1.38
CA THR A 151 2.81 -36.55 -0.65
C THR A 151 1.89 -36.70 0.56
N CYS A 152 1.42 -35.62 1.17
CA CYS A 152 0.62 -35.69 2.40
C CYS A 152 -0.84 -35.29 2.19
N ILE A 153 -1.11 -34.17 1.48
CA ILE A 153 -2.48 -33.71 1.27
C ILE A 153 -3.24 -34.68 0.36
N PRO A 154 -4.39 -35.23 0.80
CA PRO A 154 -5.16 -36.17 0.01
C PRO A 154 -5.72 -35.58 -1.30
N GLU A 155 -5.86 -36.43 -2.32
CA GLU A 155 -6.33 -36.02 -3.66
C GLU A 155 -7.75 -35.44 -3.67
N PHE A 156 -8.62 -35.88 -2.75
CA PHE A 156 -9.98 -35.34 -2.61
C PHE A 156 -10.03 -33.89 -2.08
N ARG A 157 -8.90 -33.37 -1.56
CA ARG A 157 -8.73 -31.95 -1.18
C ARG A 157 -7.89 -31.20 -2.21
N LEU A 158 -6.83 -31.84 -2.70
CA LEU A 158 -5.94 -31.26 -3.69
C LEU A 158 -5.64 -32.27 -4.81
N PRO A 159 -6.42 -32.23 -5.90
CA PRO A 159 -6.18 -33.11 -7.04
C PRO A 159 -4.77 -32.92 -7.63
N ARG A 160 -4.13 -34.02 -8.06
CA ARG A 160 -2.73 -33.98 -8.53
C ARG A 160 -2.56 -33.13 -9.78
N ASN A 161 -3.48 -33.27 -10.72
CA ASN A 161 -3.51 -32.46 -11.93
C ASN A 161 -3.69 -30.95 -11.63
N ILE A 162 -4.30 -30.57 -10.51
CA ILE A 162 -4.43 -29.16 -10.12
C ILE A 162 -3.12 -28.64 -9.54
N LEU A 163 -2.45 -29.43 -8.68
CA LEU A 163 -1.12 -29.11 -8.19
C LEU A 163 -0.12 -28.97 -9.34
N ASP A 164 -0.18 -29.88 -10.32
CA ASP A 164 0.71 -29.87 -11.48
C ASP A 164 0.60 -28.57 -12.27
N ARG A 165 -0.60 -27.97 -12.41
CA ARG A 165 -0.78 -26.70 -13.12
C ARG A 165 0.01 -25.54 -12.48
N ASP A 166 0.03 -25.45 -11.15
CA ASP A 166 0.80 -24.42 -10.46
C ASP A 166 2.31 -24.67 -10.58
N ILE A 167 2.75 -25.93 -10.52
CA ILE A 167 4.17 -26.30 -10.69
C ILE A 167 4.63 -26.09 -12.13
N ASP A 168 3.80 -26.45 -13.11
CA ASP A 168 4.09 -26.29 -14.53
C ASP A 168 4.14 -24.80 -14.91
N TYR A 169 3.35 -23.95 -14.27
CA TYR A 169 3.48 -22.50 -14.40
C TYR A 169 4.89 -22.03 -13.97
N ILE A 170 5.36 -22.47 -12.81
CA ILE A 170 6.70 -22.11 -12.29
C ILE A 170 7.81 -22.69 -13.18
N LYS A 171 7.66 -23.92 -13.68
CA LYS A 171 8.56 -24.51 -14.67
C LYS A 171 8.58 -23.72 -15.98
N GLY A 172 7.40 -23.28 -16.44
CA GLY A 172 7.24 -22.49 -17.66
C GLY A 172 8.02 -21.17 -17.62
N MET A 173 8.19 -20.58 -16.43
CA MET A 173 9.04 -19.41 -16.23
C MET A 173 10.54 -19.69 -16.38
N GLY A 174 10.96 -20.96 -16.45
CA GLY A 174 12.36 -21.38 -16.61
C GLY A 174 13.01 -21.93 -15.34
N VAL A 175 12.24 -22.26 -14.30
CA VAL A 175 12.77 -22.96 -13.11
C VAL A 175 13.01 -24.44 -13.44
N GLU A 176 14.23 -24.92 -13.22
CA GLU A 176 14.59 -26.33 -13.39
C GLU A 176 14.24 -27.11 -12.12
N ILE A 177 13.58 -28.27 -12.25
CA ILE A 177 13.29 -29.15 -11.11
C ILE A 177 13.85 -30.55 -11.38
N LYS A 178 14.81 -30.99 -10.58
CA LYS A 178 15.44 -32.30 -10.64
C LYS A 178 14.89 -33.20 -9.53
N THR A 179 14.09 -34.19 -9.92
CA THR A 179 13.44 -35.15 -9.01
C THR A 179 14.31 -36.39 -8.79
N GLY A 180 14.00 -37.17 -7.74
CA GLY A 180 14.73 -38.39 -7.37
C GLY A 180 16.15 -38.15 -6.81
N ILE A 181 16.44 -36.93 -6.32
CA ILE A 181 17.75 -36.54 -5.80
C ILE A 181 17.63 -36.15 -4.33
N LYS A 182 18.12 -37.00 -3.42
CA LYS A 182 18.23 -36.67 -1.99
C LYS A 182 19.60 -36.06 -1.70
N VAL A 183 19.64 -34.74 -1.49
CA VAL A 183 20.84 -34.03 -1.05
C VAL A 183 21.31 -34.58 0.31
N GLY A 184 22.63 -34.76 0.46
CA GLY A 184 23.26 -35.48 1.57
C GLY A 184 23.52 -36.96 1.31
N LYS A 185 22.79 -37.56 0.36
CA LYS A 185 22.96 -38.97 -0.04
C LYS A 185 23.43 -39.12 -1.49
N ASP A 186 22.68 -38.52 -2.43
CA ASP A 186 22.94 -38.64 -3.87
C ASP A 186 23.84 -37.51 -4.38
N ILE A 187 23.78 -36.33 -3.73
CA ILE A 187 24.66 -35.18 -3.97
C ILE A 187 25.14 -34.66 -2.61
N ASP A 188 26.45 -34.44 -2.45
CA ASP A 188 27.00 -33.85 -1.24
C ASP A 188 26.63 -32.36 -1.14
N PHE A 189 26.30 -31.92 0.08
CA PHE A 189 25.86 -30.56 0.36
C PHE A 189 26.95 -29.51 0.09
N ASP A 190 28.23 -29.80 0.38
CA ASP A 190 29.30 -28.83 0.16
C ASP A 190 29.58 -28.65 -1.33
N LYS A 191 29.51 -29.73 -2.11
CA LYS A 191 29.58 -29.64 -3.58
C LYS A 191 28.47 -28.75 -4.14
N LEU A 192 27.26 -28.85 -3.61
CA LEU A 192 26.15 -27.99 -4.06
C LEU A 192 26.46 -26.50 -3.82
N ARG A 193 27.16 -26.16 -2.73
CA ARG A 193 27.61 -24.79 -2.44
C ARG A 193 28.78 -24.33 -3.30
N GLU A 194 29.57 -25.24 -3.85
CA GLU A 194 30.62 -24.89 -4.81
C GLU A 194 30.04 -24.61 -6.20
N ASP A 195 28.99 -25.35 -6.58
CA ASP A 195 28.37 -25.29 -7.92
C ASP A 195 27.36 -24.13 -8.08
N TYR A 196 26.87 -23.55 -6.97
CA TYR A 196 25.83 -22.51 -6.93
C TYR A 196 26.22 -21.33 -6.02
N ASP A 197 25.81 -20.12 -6.39
CA ASP A 197 26.18 -18.88 -5.69
C ASP A 197 25.38 -18.69 -4.39
N ALA A 198 24.19 -19.29 -4.29
CA ALA A 198 23.37 -19.35 -3.07
C ALA A 198 22.59 -20.67 -2.97
N VAL A 199 22.33 -21.11 -1.73
CA VAL A 199 21.55 -22.33 -1.45
C VAL A 199 20.40 -22.01 -0.49
N TYR A 200 19.20 -22.49 -0.81
CA TYR A 200 18.02 -22.42 0.06
C TYR A 200 17.55 -23.82 0.49
N ILE A 201 17.42 -24.06 1.80
CA ILE A 201 16.98 -25.33 2.37
C ILE A 201 15.48 -25.25 2.71
N ALA A 202 14.66 -26.04 2.02
CA ALA A 202 13.21 -26.09 2.16
C ALA A 202 12.70 -27.55 2.22
N THR A 203 13.39 -28.40 2.96
CA THR A 203 13.18 -29.87 2.99
C THR A 203 11.97 -30.33 3.80
N GLY A 204 11.33 -29.44 4.56
CA GLY A 204 10.14 -29.74 5.36
C GLY A 204 10.38 -30.67 6.57
N ALA A 205 9.30 -31.15 7.18
CA ALA A 205 9.32 -31.98 8.40
C ALA A 205 8.66 -33.35 8.20
N TYR A 206 9.32 -34.28 7.51
CA TYR A 206 8.70 -35.55 7.11
C TYR A 206 8.71 -36.66 8.17
N ALA A 207 9.47 -36.54 9.25
CA ALA A 207 9.59 -37.61 10.24
C ALA A 207 8.51 -37.48 11.32
N GLY A 208 7.67 -38.50 11.50
CA GLY A 208 6.69 -38.55 12.59
C GLY A 208 7.34 -38.71 13.96
N LYS A 209 6.82 -38.00 14.98
CA LYS A 209 7.28 -38.20 16.37
C LYS A 209 6.71 -39.49 16.95
N LYS A 210 7.52 -40.21 17.70
CA LYS A 210 7.08 -41.36 18.51
C LYS A 210 6.52 -40.90 19.85
N MET A 211 5.47 -41.58 20.32
CA MET A 211 4.84 -41.35 21.61
C MET A 211 5.63 -42.00 22.75
N GLY A 212 6.36 -43.08 22.45
CA GLY A 212 7.14 -43.83 23.42
C GLY A 212 6.29 -44.77 24.29
N ILE A 213 5.15 -45.24 23.80
CA ILE A 213 4.28 -46.18 24.52
C ILE A 213 4.61 -47.64 24.15
N PRO A 214 4.39 -48.62 25.06
CA PRO A 214 4.59 -50.02 24.72
C PRO A 214 3.71 -50.45 23.55
N GLY A 215 4.27 -51.23 22.63
CA GLY A 215 3.59 -51.75 21.43
C GLY A 215 3.53 -50.80 20.23
N GLU A 216 4.16 -49.62 20.30
CA GLU A 216 4.16 -48.62 19.20
C GLU A 216 4.84 -49.09 17.91
N ASP A 217 5.72 -50.10 17.96
CA ASP A 217 6.37 -50.68 16.77
C ASP A 217 5.62 -51.91 16.20
N ALA A 218 4.38 -52.17 16.63
CA ALA A 218 3.59 -53.33 16.21
C ALA A 218 3.11 -53.24 14.75
N GLU A 219 2.86 -54.39 14.12
CA GLU A 219 2.22 -54.42 12.80
C GLU A 219 0.81 -53.84 12.89
N GLY A 220 0.51 -52.86 12.03
CA GLY A 220 -0.76 -52.12 12.03
C GLY A 220 -0.71 -50.76 12.72
N VAL A 221 0.44 -50.39 13.31
CA VAL A 221 0.73 -49.02 13.72
C VAL A 221 1.39 -48.28 12.55
N PHE A 222 0.92 -47.08 12.25
CA PHE A 222 1.49 -46.20 11.23
C PHE A 222 1.76 -44.82 11.81
N ASP A 223 2.83 -44.16 11.35
CA ASP A 223 2.88 -42.70 11.40
C ASP A 223 1.93 -42.10 10.37
N SER A 224 1.30 -40.97 10.70
CA SER A 224 0.35 -40.29 9.81
C SER A 224 0.99 -39.78 8.52
N VAL A 225 2.22 -39.27 8.56
CA VAL A 225 2.91 -38.79 7.36
C VAL A 225 3.28 -39.97 6.49
N GLU A 226 3.88 -41.02 7.06
CA GLU A 226 4.19 -42.26 6.34
C GLU A 226 2.94 -42.88 5.70
N PHE A 227 1.84 -42.96 6.44
CA PHE A 227 0.56 -43.47 5.95
C PHE A 227 0.05 -42.65 4.76
N LEU A 228 0.03 -41.32 4.88
CA LEU A 228 -0.46 -40.44 3.81
C LEU A 228 0.44 -40.50 2.58
N ILE A 229 1.78 -40.51 2.74
CA ILE A 229 2.74 -40.70 1.65
C ILE A 229 2.45 -42.01 0.94
N LYS A 230 2.32 -43.11 1.69
CA LYS A 230 2.05 -44.42 1.12
C LYS A 230 0.76 -44.44 0.31
N VAL A 231 -0.30 -43.81 0.81
CA VAL A 231 -1.59 -43.73 0.09
C VAL A 231 -1.46 -42.90 -1.17
N ASN A 232 -0.90 -41.70 -1.06
CA ASN A 232 -0.84 -40.72 -2.15
C ASN A 232 0.11 -41.13 -3.27
N MET A 233 1.19 -41.86 -2.95
CA MET A 233 2.18 -42.33 -3.91
C MET A 233 1.83 -43.72 -4.50
N THR A 234 0.78 -44.38 -4.01
CA THR A 234 0.35 -45.71 -4.50
C THR A 234 -0.82 -45.58 -5.46
N ALA A 235 -0.67 -46.05 -6.71
CA ALA A 235 -1.75 -46.01 -7.71
C ALA A 235 -3.03 -46.80 -7.35
N LYS A 236 -2.93 -47.80 -6.45
CA LYS A 236 -4.05 -48.59 -5.95
C LYS A 236 -3.97 -48.73 -4.42
N PRO A 237 -4.35 -47.72 -3.65
CA PRO A 237 -4.11 -47.69 -2.21
C PRO A 237 -5.11 -48.55 -1.39
N LYS A 238 -6.16 -49.11 -2.03
CA LYS A 238 -7.16 -49.94 -1.35
C LYS A 238 -6.52 -51.13 -0.63
N GLY A 239 -6.92 -51.35 0.63
CA GLY A 239 -6.45 -52.46 1.45
C GLY A 239 -5.21 -52.18 2.30
N ILE A 240 -4.65 -50.96 2.27
CA ILE A 240 -3.59 -50.56 3.23
C ILE A 240 -4.09 -50.65 4.67
N VAL A 241 -5.35 -50.25 4.91
CA VAL A 241 -6.07 -50.46 6.16
C VAL A 241 -7.45 -51.05 5.83
N SER A 242 -7.92 -51.97 6.67
CA SER A 242 -9.22 -52.61 6.53
C SER A 242 -9.73 -53.10 7.88
N GLY A 243 -10.76 -52.47 8.45
CA GLY A 243 -11.21 -52.78 9.81
C GLY A 243 -11.47 -51.52 10.63
N ASN A 244 -11.24 -51.61 11.94
CA ASN A 244 -11.37 -50.50 12.87
C ASN A 244 -10.03 -49.76 12.97
N VAL A 245 -10.02 -48.46 12.69
CA VAL A 245 -8.81 -47.63 12.70
C VAL A 245 -8.93 -46.56 13.80
N MET A 246 -7.96 -46.54 14.71
CA MET A 246 -7.79 -45.45 15.67
C MET A 246 -6.81 -44.43 15.11
N ILE A 247 -7.17 -43.15 15.14
CA ILE A 247 -6.26 -42.04 14.82
C ILE A 247 -5.90 -41.32 16.11
N VAL A 248 -4.63 -41.13 16.41
CA VAL A 248 -4.17 -40.48 17.64
C VAL A 248 -3.62 -39.10 17.30
N GLY A 249 -4.35 -38.04 17.65
CA GLY A 249 -3.98 -36.66 17.33
C GLY A 249 -5.19 -35.77 17.07
N GLY A 250 -4.95 -34.47 16.86
CA GLY A 250 -6.02 -33.49 16.59
C GLY A 250 -5.66 -32.44 15.55
N GLY A 251 -4.52 -32.58 14.86
CA GLY A 251 -4.14 -31.67 13.78
C GLY A 251 -4.76 -32.07 12.44
N ASN A 252 -4.55 -31.25 11.41
CA ASN A 252 -5.06 -31.51 10.05
C ASN A 252 -4.60 -32.88 9.51
N SER A 253 -3.36 -33.32 9.78
CA SER A 253 -2.89 -34.64 9.39
C SER A 253 -3.71 -35.78 10.01
N ALA A 254 -4.25 -35.60 11.23
CA ALA A 254 -5.12 -36.59 11.86
C ALA A 254 -6.47 -36.66 11.14
N VAL A 255 -7.05 -35.51 10.81
CA VAL A 255 -8.32 -35.40 10.09
C VAL A 255 -8.19 -35.99 8.68
N ASP A 256 -7.13 -35.65 7.95
CA ASP A 256 -6.84 -36.20 6.63
C ASP A 256 -6.65 -37.72 6.69
N ALA A 257 -5.84 -38.23 7.63
CA ALA A 257 -5.64 -39.66 7.82
C ALA A 257 -6.96 -40.40 8.13
N ALA A 258 -7.82 -39.81 8.95
CA ALA A 258 -9.13 -40.38 9.28
C ALA A 258 -10.02 -40.51 8.03
N ARG A 259 -10.13 -39.42 7.25
CA ARG A 259 -10.96 -39.35 6.04
C ARG A 259 -10.41 -40.24 4.92
N VAL A 260 -9.09 -40.37 4.82
CA VAL A 260 -8.43 -41.32 3.93
C VAL A 260 -8.72 -42.76 4.36
N ALA A 261 -8.60 -43.10 5.64
CA ALA A 261 -8.87 -44.46 6.13
C ALA A 261 -10.29 -44.93 5.77
N LEU A 262 -11.30 -44.06 5.87
CA LEU A 262 -12.66 -44.35 5.40
C LEU A 262 -12.71 -44.71 3.91
N ARG A 263 -12.03 -43.94 3.05
CA ARG A 263 -11.98 -44.15 1.59
C ARG A 263 -11.24 -45.42 1.20
N LEU A 264 -10.31 -45.88 2.03
CA LEU A 264 -9.60 -47.15 1.84
C LEU A 264 -10.43 -48.39 2.22
N GLY A 265 -11.56 -48.19 2.90
CA GLY A 265 -12.48 -49.27 3.29
C GLY A 265 -12.47 -49.61 4.78
N ALA A 266 -12.01 -48.71 5.65
CA ALA A 266 -12.18 -48.88 7.09
C ALA A 266 -13.67 -48.98 7.47
N LYS A 267 -14.00 -49.92 8.36
CA LYS A 267 -15.35 -50.15 8.87
C LYS A 267 -15.74 -49.09 9.90
N LYS A 268 -14.77 -48.70 10.72
CA LYS A 268 -14.92 -47.71 11.79
C LYS A 268 -13.63 -46.89 11.86
N VAL A 269 -13.75 -45.58 12.00
CA VAL A 269 -12.62 -44.68 12.16
C VAL A 269 -12.94 -43.70 13.28
N ASP A 270 -12.05 -43.60 14.25
CA ASP A 270 -12.22 -42.73 15.41
C ASP A 270 -10.94 -41.95 15.69
N ILE A 271 -11.06 -40.64 15.85
CA ILE A 271 -9.99 -39.75 16.30
C ILE A 271 -9.99 -39.71 17.83
N TYR A 272 -8.83 -39.97 18.43
CA TYR A 272 -8.56 -39.87 19.85
C TYR A 272 -7.65 -38.67 20.11
N TYR A 273 -8.18 -37.69 20.83
CA TYR A 273 -7.50 -36.45 21.13
C TYR A 273 -7.41 -36.20 22.63
N ARG A 274 -6.21 -35.88 23.10
CA ARG A 274 -5.91 -35.71 24.54
C ARG A 274 -6.43 -34.41 25.17
N ARG A 275 -7.04 -33.52 24.38
CA ARG A 275 -7.63 -32.25 24.85
C ARG A 275 -9.10 -32.15 24.41
N THR A 276 -9.73 -31.02 24.66
CA THR A 276 -11.09 -30.75 24.16
C THR A 276 -11.04 -30.34 22.69
N GLU A 277 -12.20 -30.32 22.05
CA GLU A 277 -12.35 -29.85 20.67
C GLU A 277 -11.93 -28.40 20.48
N ARG A 278 -12.11 -27.54 21.50
CA ARG A 278 -11.71 -26.12 21.43
C ARG A 278 -10.20 -25.94 21.24
N GLU A 279 -9.38 -26.86 21.75
CA GLU A 279 -7.93 -26.82 21.58
C GLU A 279 -7.44 -27.67 20.40
N MET A 280 -8.33 -28.17 19.54
CA MET A 280 -7.96 -28.97 18.38
C MET A 280 -7.34 -28.08 17.30
N PRO A 281 -6.09 -28.33 16.85
CA PRO A 281 -5.43 -27.47 15.87
C PRO A 281 -5.95 -27.62 14.43
N ALA A 282 -6.72 -28.66 14.13
CA ALA A 282 -7.32 -28.84 12.83
C ALA A 282 -8.34 -27.73 12.52
N ASP A 283 -8.46 -27.40 11.24
CA ASP A 283 -9.47 -26.44 10.78
C ASP A 283 -10.89 -26.96 11.11
N GLU A 284 -11.73 -26.10 11.68
CA GLU A 284 -13.07 -26.47 12.16
C GLU A 284 -13.93 -27.06 11.05
N PHE A 285 -13.86 -26.48 9.84
CA PHE A 285 -14.57 -26.99 8.68
C PHE A 285 -14.12 -28.40 8.32
N GLU A 286 -12.81 -28.69 8.36
CA GLU A 286 -12.31 -30.05 8.06
C GLU A 286 -12.75 -31.09 9.11
N VAL A 287 -12.86 -30.69 10.38
CA VAL A 287 -13.40 -31.55 11.46
C VAL A 287 -14.88 -31.84 11.22
N GLU A 288 -15.68 -30.84 10.84
CA GLU A 288 -17.09 -31.02 10.47
C GLU A 288 -17.24 -31.96 9.26
N GLN A 289 -16.39 -31.80 8.24
CA GLN A 289 -16.36 -32.67 7.07
C GLN A 289 -16.09 -34.14 7.44
N ALA A 290 -15.14 -34.39 8.34
CA ALA A 290 -14.83 -35.73 8.82
C ALA A 290 -15.98 -36.34 9.62
N ARG A 291 -16.65 -35.57 10.49
CA ARG A 291 -17.84 -36.02 11.23
C ARG A 291 -18.99 -36.38 10.30
N ALA A 292 -19.25 -35.55 9.30
CA ALA A 292 -20.28 -35.82 8.30
C ALA A 292 -20.02 -37.12 7.53
N GLU A 293 -18.74 -37.46 7.29
CA GLU A 293 -18.35 -38.75 6.67
C GLU A 293 -18.45 -39.95 7.63
N GLY A 294 -18.69 -39.72 8.92
CA GLY A 294 -18.89 -40.74 9.96
C GLY A 294 -17.66 -41.03 10.81
N VAL A 295 -16.66 -40.15 10.84
CA VAL A 295 -15.52 -40.26 11.77
C VAL A 295 -15.97 -39.91 13.19
N GLY A 296 -15.73 -40.82 14.15
CA GLY A 296 -15.99 -40.54 15.56
C GLY A 296 -14.89 -39.67 16.19
N LEU A 297 -15.25 -38.82 17.14
CA LEU A 297 -14.31 -37.98 17.87
C LEU A 297 -14.36 -38.28 19.38
N ASN A 298 -13.27 -38.84 19.90
CA ASN A 298 -13.07 -39.18 21.29
C ASN A 298 -12.06 -38.19 21.91
N ILE A 299 -12.60 -37.09 22.44
CA ILE A 299 -11.81 -36.08 23.14
C ILE A 299 -11.40 -36.54 24.54
N MET A 300 -10.51 -35.77 25.18
CA MET A 300 -10.05 -35.99 26.55
C MET A 300 -9.58 -37.42 26.80
N THR A 301 -8.87 -37.99 25.82
CA THR A 301 -8.40 -39.38 25.87
C THR A 301 -7.03 -39.49 25.21
N ALA A 302 -6.12 -40.24 25.84
CA ALA A 302 -4.81 -40.55 25.27
C ALA A 302 -4.53 -42.07 25.33
N PRO A 303 -3.90 -42.68 24.31
CA PRO A 303 -3.42 -44.05 24.41
C PRO A 303 -2.20 -44.13 25.35
N VAL A 304 -2.09 -45.22 26.09
CA VAL A 304 -0.96 -45.49 27.02
C VAL A 304 -0.23 -46.79 26.70
N GLU A 305 -0.86 -47.72 25.99
CA GLU A 305 -0.28 -48.99 25.57
C GLU A 305 -1.04 -49.56 24.36
N ILE A 306 -0.32 -50.11 23.39
CA ILE A 306 -0.88 -50.83 22.24
C ILE A 306 -0.76 -52.33 22.51
N LEU A 307 -1.91 -52.99 22.66
CA LEU A 307 -2.00 -54.41 22.95
C LEU A 307 -1.94 -55.21 21.65
N THR A 308 -1.04 -56.21 21.62
CA THR A 308 -0.75 -56.98 20.40
C THR A 308 -1.12 -58.45 20.54
N GLU A 309 -1.49 -59.07 19.42
CA GLU A 309 -1.65 -60.52 19.27
C GLU A 309 -0.89 -60.97 18.04
N ASN A 310 0.06 -61.90 18.22
CA ASN A 310 1.00 -62.34 17.17
C ASN A 310 1.80 -61.18 16.53
N GLY A 311 2.11 -60.13 17.29
CA GLY A 311 2.84 -58.95 16.80
C GLY A 311 2.00 -57.92 16.04
N LYS A 312 0.70 -58.15 15.89
CA LYS A 312 -0.25 -57.23 15.26
C LYS A 312 -1.12 -56.53 16.30
N VAL A 313 -1.53 -55.28 16.03
CA VAL A 313 -2.50 -54.54 16.87
C VAL A 313 -3.79 -55.34 17.05
N LYS A 314 -4.25 -55.45 18.29
CA LYS A 314 -5.54 -56.05 18.67
C LYS A 314 -6.45 -55.06 19.40
N ALA A 315 -5.87 -54.33 20.33
CA ALA A 315 -6.58 -53.35 21.16
C ALA A 315 -5.62 -52.25 21.59
N VAL A 316 -6.19 -51.13 22.05
CA VAL A 316 -5.42 -50.02 22.61
C VAL A 316 -5.95 -49.74 24.01
N ARG A 317 -5.04 -49.68 24.98
CA ARG A 317 -5.35 -49.21 26.33
C ARG A 317 -5.22 -47.69 26.34
N CYS A 318 -6.32 -47.03 26.69
CA CYS A 318 -6.45 -45.59 26.75
C CYS A 318 -6.67 -45.13 28.19
N ILE A 319 -6.33 -43.88 28.48
CA ILE A 319 -6.60 -43.21 29.75
C ILE A 319 -7.44 -41.96 29.49
N ARG A 320 -8.35 -41.63 30.41
CA ARG A 320 -9.07 -40.35 30.35
C ARG A 320 -8.13 -39.23 30.79
N MET A 321 -8.30 -38.08 30.16
CA MET A 321 -7.54 -36.86 30.45
C MET A 321 -8.47 -35.86 31.13
N ASP A 322 -7.89 -34.99 31.95
CA ASP A 322 -8.49 -33.73 32.40
C ASP A 322 -7.60 -32.56 31.98
N MET A 323 -8.13 -31.34 31.96
CA MET A 323 -7.34 -30.14 31.70
C MET A 323 -7.00 -29.45 33.02
N THR A 324 -5.74 -29.07 33.22
CA THR A 324 -5.37 -28.20 34.33
C THR A 324 -6.05 -26.84 34.21
N GLU A 325 -6.04 -26.07 35.30
CA GLU A 325 -6.29 -24.64 35.20
C GLU A 325 -5.30 -23.96 34.23
N PRO A 326 -5.70 -22.85 33.58
CA PRO A 326 -4.80 -22.09 32.73
C PRO A 326 -3.57 -21.65 33.52
N ASP A 327 -2.38 -21.85 32.97
CA ASP A 327 -1.16 -21.25 33.51
C ASP A 327 -1.13 -19.72 33.24
N GLU A 328 -0.07 -19.03 33.68
CA GLU A 328 0.08 -17.58 33.51
C GLU A 328 0.03 -17.11 32.03
N THR A 329 0.25 -18.03 31.08
CA THR A 329 0.15 -17.76 29.63
C THR A 329 -1.26 -18.04 29.08
N GLY A 330 -2.21 -18.41 29.93
CA GLY A 330 -3.55 -18.87 29.58
C GLY A 330 -3.59 -20.31 29.07
N ARG A 331 -2.46 -21.05 29.11
CA ARG A 331 -2.35 -22.38 28.50
C ARG A 331 -2.76 -23.46 29.50
N ARG A 332 -3.72 -24.30 29.10
CA ARG A 332 -4.12 -25.48 29.86
C ARG A 332 -3.32 -26.71 29.43
N ARG A 333 -2.92 -27.56 30.37
CA ARG A 333 -2.19 -28.81 30.10
C ARG A 333 -3.09 -30.02 30.31
N PRO A 334 -3.10 -30.99 29.40
CA PRO A 334 -3.82 -32.24 29.64
C PRO A 334 -3.05 -33.10 30.66
N VAL A 335 -3.76 -33.61 31.67
CA VAL A 335 -3.22 -34.50 32.71
C VAL A 335 -4.04 -35.79 32.77
N PRO A 336 -3.41 -36.96 32.98
CA PRO A 336 -4.15 -38.22 33.08
C PRO A 336 -5.01 -38.28 34.35
N ILE A 337 -6.19 -38.89 34.24
CA ILE A 337 -7.03 -39.26 35.39
C ILE A 337 -6.63 -40.68 35.79
N GLU A 338 -5.88 -40.83 36.88
CA GLU A 338 -5.43 -42.14 37.36
C GLU A 338 -6.63 -43.07 37.66
N GLY A 339 -6.53 -44.36 37.26
CA GLY A 339 -7.59 -45.35 37.46
C GLY A 339 -8.73 -45.28 36.43
N SER A 340 -8.62 -44.41 35.41
CA SER A 340 -9.60 -44.28 34.33
C SER A 340 -9.25 -45.09 33.08
N GLU A 341 -8.28 -45.99 33.17
CA GLU A 341 -7.80 -46.78 32.04
C GLU A 341 -8.89 -47.73 31.52
N TYR A 342 -8.99 -47.83 30.20
CA TYR A 342 -9.93 -48.71 29.53
C TYR A 342 -9.37 -49.20 28.19
N GLU A 343 -9.83 -50.37 27.76
CA GLU A 343 -9.39 -50.99 26.52
C GLU A 343 -10.44 -50.83 25.42
N VAL A 344 -9.97 -50.62 24.19
CA VAL A 344 -10.80 -50.50 23.00
C VAL A 344 -10.20 -51.30 21.85
N ASP A 345 -11.04 -52.08 21.18
CA ASP A 345 -10.62 -52.97 20.09
C ASP A 345 -10.45 -52.18 18.77
N TYR A 346 -9.22 -52.18 18.24
CA TYR A 346 -8.87 -51.60 16.94
C TYR A 346 -7.85 -52.48 16.23
N ASP A 347 -7.93 -52.54 14.90
CA ASP A 347 -7.03 -53.33 14.07
C ASP A 347 -5.80 -52.53 13.61
N TYR A 348 -5.92 -51.20 13.62
CA TYR A 348 -4.88 -50.26 13.17
C TYR A 348 -4.84 -49.02 14.06
N VAL A 349 -3.64 -48.46 14.25
CA VAL A 349 -3.42 -47.19 14.96
C VAL A 349 -2.60 -46.27 14.06
N ILE A 350 -3.08 -45.05 13.80
CA ILE A 350 -2.34 -44.04 13.04
C ILE A 350 -1.96 -42.91 13.99
N MET A 351 -0.66 -42.73 14.20
CA MET A 351 -0.08 -41.74 15.09
C MET A 351 0.10 -40.41 14.34
N ALA A 352 -0.67 -39.39 14.74
CA ALA A 352 -0.65 -38.04 14.18
C ALA A 352 -0.22 -37.01 15.24
N ILE A 353 0.92 -37.26 15.87
CA ILE A 353 1.40 -36.57 17.08
C ILE A 353 2.61 -35.64 16.82
N SER A 354 2.50 -34.82 15.78
CA SER A 354 3.54 -33.88 15.30
C SER A 354 4.65 -34.57 14.49
N GLN A 355 5.50 -33.74 13.88
CA GLN A 355 6.52 -34.13 12.91
C GLN A 355 7.80 -33.35 13.20
N GLU A 356 8.93 -33.84 12.68
CA GLU A 356 10.23 -33.21 12.79
C GLU A 356 11.02 -33.28 11.46
N PRO A 357 11.93 -32.33 11.23
CA PRO A 357 12.82 -32.34 10.07
C PRO A 357 13.80 -33.51 10.05
N ASP A 358 14.05 -34.03 8.84
CA ASP A 358 15.22 -34.87 8.55
C ASP A 358 16.40 -33.96 8.20
N LEU A 359 17.36 -33.85 9.12
CA LEU A 359 18.55 -32.99 8.99
C LEU A 359 19.80 -33.74 8.55
N THR A 360 19.68 -34.99 8.11
CA THR A 360 20.83 -35.84 7.69
C THR A 360 21.68 -35.18 6.61
N ALA A 361 21.10 -34.33 5.76
CA ALA A 361 21.81 -33.62 4.69
C ALA A 361 22.88 -32.63 5.18
N ILE A 362 22.70 -32.10 6.40
CA ILE A 362 23.58 -31.08 6.99
C ILE A 362 24.25 -31.57 8.29
N GLU A 363 24.02 -32.83 8.67
CA GLU A 363 24.56 -33.41 9.88
C GLU A 363 26.11 -33.39 9.86
N GLY A 364 26.70 -32.89 10.95
CA GLY A 364 28.17 -32.77 11.08
C GLY A 364 28.81 -31.64 10.25
N LYS A 365 28.05 -30.86 9.48
CA LYS A 365 28.56 -29.69 8.75
C LYS A 365 28.72 -28.49 9.71
N LYS A 366 29.83 -27.76 9.58
CA LYS A 366 30.14 -26.62 10.47
C LYS A 366 29.28 -25.40 10.14
N GLY A 367 28.79 -24.70 11.17
CA GLY A 367 28.10 -23.41 11.05
C GLY A 367 26.58 -23.48 11.08
N PHE A 368 25.97 -24.67 11.06
CA PHE A 368 24.55 -24.83 11.35
C PHE A 368 24.29 -24.88 12.85
N GLU A 369 23.32 -24.09 13.30
CA GLU A 369 22.77 -24.16 14.66
C GLU A 369 21.42 -24.88 14.60
N ILE A 370 21.24 -25.89 15.47
CA ILE A 370 20.02 -26.70 15.53
C ILE A 370 19.30 -26.38 16.83
N THR A 371 18.01 -26.07 16.75
CA THR A 371 17.20 -25.74 17.92
C THR A 371 16.89 -27.00 18.74
N LYS A 372 16.39 -26.81 19.97
CA LYS A 372 15.89 -27.91 20.82
C LYS A 372 14.73 -28.72 20.21
N TRP A 373 14.13 -28.22 19.11
CA TRP A 373 13.01 -28.86 18.41
C TRP A 373 13.45 -29.65 17.18
N ASN A 374 14.76 -29.84 16.98
CA ASN A 374 15.34 -30.48 15.80
C ASN A 374 15.04 -29.70 14.49
N THR A 375 14.98 -28.38 14.57
CA THR A 375 14.83 -27.48 13.41
C THR A 375 16.08 -26.65 13.18
N ILE A 376 16.27 -26.16 11.95
CA ILE A 376 17.39 -25.26 11.63
C ILE A 376 17.12 -23.89 12.25
N ASP A 377 18.08 -23.37 13.01
CA ASP A 377 18.03 -22.01 13.52
C ASP A 377 18.43 -21.01 12.42
N VAL A 378 17.63 -19.96 12.27
CA VAL A 378 17.83 -18.90 11.27
C VAL A 378 17.52 -17.55 11.86
N ASN A 379 18.07 -16.50 11.26
CA ASN A 379 17.58 -15.15 11.50
C ASN A 379 16.15 -15.02 10.96
N SER A 380 15.18 -14.74 11.84
CA SER A 380 13.74 -14.70 11.53
C SER A 380 13.32 -13.60 10.56
N ASP A 381 14.16 -12.59 10.35
CA ASP A 381 13.85 -11.46 9.47
C ASP A 381 14.27 -11.78 8.04
N ASN A 382 15.47 -12.33 7.85
CA ASN A 382 16.08 -12.53 6.53
C ASN A 382 16.36 -13.98 6.14
N MET A 383 15.98 -14.96 6.96
CA MET A 383 16.11 -16.41 6.70
C MET A 383 17.56 -16.91 6.54
N THR A 384 18.57 -16.12 6.93
CA THR A 384 19.98 -16.53 6.88
C THR A 384 20.29 -17.59 7.94
N THR A 385 21.12 -18.56 7.57
CA THR A 385 21.70 -19.54 8.52
C THR A 385 23.06 -19.04 9.02
N GLY A 386 23.70 -19.76 9.95
CA GLY A 386 25.09 -19.50 10.33
C GLY A 386 26.14 -19.86 9.26
N VAL A 387 25.71 -20.34 8.09
CA VAL A 387 26.57 -20.73 6.97
C VAL A 387 26.46 -19.71 5.84
N LYS A 388 27.60 -19.12 5.44
CA LYS A 388 27.66 -18.11 4.38
C LYS A 388 27.03 -18.61 3.08
N GLY A 389 26.13 -17.80 2.51
CA GLY A 389 25.40 -18.05 1.27
C GLY A 389 24.29 -19.11 1.38
N VAL A 390 23.93 -19.51 2.61
CA VAL A 390 22.91 -20.55 2.86
C VAL A 390 21.76 -19.97 3.69
N PHE A 391 20.56 -20.20 3.18
CA PHE A 391 19.29 -19.75 3.74
C PHE A 391 18.40 -20.97 4.00
N ALA A 392 17.42 -20.86 4.92
CA ALA A 392 16.47 -21.94 5.17
C ALA A 392 15.09 -21.41 5.56
N GLY A 393 14.02 -22.14 5.25
CA GLY A 393 12.66 -21.74 5.61
C GLY A 393 11.58 -22.78 5.33
N GLY A 394 10.36 -22.48 5.78
CA GLY A 394 9.27 -23.45 5.84
C GLY A 394 9.44 -24.40 7.03
N ASP A 395 8.85 -25.59 6.93
CA ASP A 395 8.72 -26.51 8.07
C ASP A 395 10.05 -27.04 8.61
N VAL A 396 11.14 -26.97 7.84
CA VAL A 396 12.51 -27.30 8.32
C VAL A 396 13.01 -26.32 9.39
N VAL A 397 12.49 -25.09 9.40
CA VAL A 397 12.78 -24.03 10.38
C VAL A 397 11.68 -23.94 11.43
N ARG A 398 10.43 -23.86 10.99
CA ARG A 398 9.26 -23.61 11.85
C ARG A 398 8.78 -24.84 12.63
N GLY A 399 9.06 -26.03 12.10
CA GLY A 399 8.22 -27.20 12.35
C GLY A 399 6.91 -27.12 11.54
N PRO A 400 5.95 -28.03 11.77
CA PRO A 400 4.72 -28.10 10.99
C PRO A 400 3.95 -26.77 10.97
N ALA A 401 3.78 -26.19 9.77
CA ALA A 401 3.15 -24.89 9.55
C ALA A 401 2.09 -24.95 8.44
N SER A 402 1.42 -23.82 8.17
CA SER A 402 0.51 -23.71 7.04
C SER A 402 1.24 -23.46 5.71
N VAL A 403 0.59 -23.79 4.60
CA VAL A 403 1.12 -23.57 3.24
C VAL A 403 1.56 -22.10 3.03
N VAL A 404 0.76 -21.13 3.50
CA VAL A 404 1.05 -19.70 3.32
C VAL A 404 2.18 -19.20 4.22
N GLU A 405 2.37 -19.77 5.41
CA GLU A 405 3.52 -19.45 6.26
C GLU A 405 4.82 -20.00 5.65
N ALA A 406 4.79 -21.23 5.12
CA ALA A 406 5.94 -21.79 4.42
C ALA A 406 6.32 -20.97 3.18
N MET A 407 5.33 -20.51 2.40
CA MET A 407 5.57 -19.60 1.28
C MET A 407 6.15 -18.26 1.74
N CYS A 408 5.67 -17.69 2.85
CA CYS A 408 6.20 -16.44 3.41
C CYS A 408 7.71 -16.51 3.64
N ASP A 409 8.19 -17.60 4.26
CA ASP A 409 9.63 -17.79 4.47
C ASP A 409 10.40 -17.88 3.14
N GLY A 410 9.83 -18.54 2.14
CA GLY A 410 10.42 -18.63 0.79
C GLY A 410 10.56 -17.26 0.12
N LYS A 411 9.55 -16.40 0.29
CA LYS A 411 9.57 -15.03 -0.23
C LYS A 411 10.57 -14.14 0.50
N LYS A 412 10.62 -14.22 1.83
CA LYS A 412 11.65 -13.52 2.63
C LYS A 412 13.06 -13.96 2.21
N ALA A 413 13.26 -15.26 2.04
CA ALA A 413 14.53 -15.81 1.57
C ALA A 413 14.88 -15.32 0.15
N ALA A 414 13.91 -15.23 -0.78
CA ALA A 414 14.16 -14.70 -2.12
C ALA A 414 14.64 -13.24 -2.11
N ILE A 415 14.08 -12.39 -1.25
CA ILE A 415 14.55 -11.00 -1.06
C ILE A 415 15.96 -10.99 -0.48
N ALA A 416 16.23 -11.82 0.53
CA ALA A 416 17.53 -11.91 1.18
C ALA A 416 18.63 -12.42 0.22
N ILE A 417 18.33 -13.45 -0.56
CA ILE A 417 19.22 -14.02 -1.58
C ILE A 417 19.53 -12.97 -2.65
N ASP A 418 18.53 -12.21 -3.11
CA ASP A 418 18.75 -11.13 -4.08
C ASP A 418 19.68 -10.04 -3.55
N GLN A 419 19.50 -9.61 -2.30
CA GLN A 419 20.42 -8.64 -1.66
C GLN A 419 21.83 -9.22 -1.53
N TYR A 420 21.94 -10.48 -1.11
CA TYR A 420 23.22 -11.18 -0.96
C TYR A 420 23.98 -11.26 -2.29
N LEU A 421 23.32 -11.71 -3.37
CA LEU A 421 23.91 -11.84 -4.70
C LEU A 421 24.20 -10.47 -5.34
N SER A 422 23.49 -9.43 -4.92
CA SER A 422 23.79 -8.03 -5.30
C SER A 422 24.95 -7.41 -4.52
N GLY A 423 25.62 -8.17 -3.64
CA GLY A 423 26.83 -7.74 -2.92
C GLY A 423 26.58 -7.13 -1.53
N VAL A 424 25.35 -7.16 -1.02
CA VAL A 424 25.06 -6.76 0.37
C VAL A 424 25.66 -7.80 1.31
N LYS A 425 26.40 -7.35 2.33
CA LYS A 425 26.98 -8.24 3.35
C LYS A 425 25.86 -8.85 4.19
N GLU A 426 25.96 -10.12 4.56
CA GLU A 426 24.90 -10.86 5.28
C GLU A 426 24.37 -10.16 6.53
N LYS A 427 25.27 -9.58 7.33
CA LYS A 427 24.90 -8.82 8.54
C LYS A 427 24.10 -7.54 8.26
N ASP A 428 24.16 -7.04 7.03
CA ASP A 428 23.52 -5.80 6.58
C ASP A 428 22.28 -6.09 5.72
N ILE A 429 21.94 -7.37 5.47
CA ILE A 429 20.72 -7.77 4.76
C ILE A 429 19.51 -7.41 5.60
N LYS A 430 18.65 -6.56 5.05
CA LYS A 430 17.41 -6.09 5.69
C LYS A 430 16.21 -6.50 4.85
N VAL A 431 15.42 -7.42 5.38
CA VAL A 431 14.15 -7.84 4.78
C VAL A 431 13.02 -7.25 5.62
N ASP A 432 12.53 -6.08 5.20
CA ASP A 432 11.33 -5.50 5.78
C ASP A 432 10.11 -5.96 4.97
N TYR A 433 9.70 -7.20 5.20
CA TYR A 433 8.60 -7.82 4.45
C TYR A 433 7.26 -7.12 4.69
N ASP A 434 7.10 -6.55 5.89
CA ASP A 434 5.90 -5.83 6.33
C ASP A 434 5.97 -4.32 6.05
N ALA A 435 7.02 -3.80 5.40
CA ALA A 435 7.25 -2.36 5.17
C ALA A 435 6.06 -1.63 4.55
N ASN A 436 5.30 -2.32 3.71
CA ASN A 436 4.17 -1.78 2.95
C ASN A 436 2.82 -1.99 3.66
N ILE A 437 2.82 -2.51 4.89
CA ILE A 437 1.64 -2.61 5.73
C ILE A 437 1.41 -1.29 6.48
N VAL A 438 0.48 -0.51 5.95
CA VAL A 438 0.10 0.79 6.51
C VAL A 438 -0.98 0.61 7.56
N LYS A 439 -0.71 1.07 8.79
CA LYS A 439 -1.71 1.16 9.86
C LYS A 439 -2.36 2.53 9.84
N ARG A 440 -3.70 2.58 9.93
CA ARG A 440 -4.43 3.84 10.09
C ARG A 440 -3.98 4.57 11.36
N LYS A 441 -3.76 5.88 11.26
CA LYS A 441 -3.41 6.73 12.42
C LYS A 441 -4.61 7.09 13.30
N GLU A 442 -5.79 7.20 12.71
CA GLU A 442 -7.04 7.58 13.39
C GLU A 442 -7.83 6.36 13.86
N GLU A 443 -8.39 6.45 15.07
CA GLU A 443 -9.34 5.44 15.57
C GLU A 443 -10.71 5.63 14.94
N VAL A 444 -11.29 4.53 14.44
CA VAL A 444 -12.63 4.50 13.86
C VAL A 444 -13.46 3.41 14.51
N ASP A 445 -14.66 3.76 14.96
CA ASP A 445 -15.66 2.78 15.38
C ASP A 445 -16.29 2.12 14.15
N TRP A 446 -15.69 1.00 13.74
CA TRP A 446 -16.16 0.23 12.58
C TRP A 446 -17.55 -0.41 12.80
N VAL A 447 -17.96 -0.62 14.05
CA VAL A 447 -19.28 -1.19 14.36
C VAL A 447 -20.37 -0.17 14.02
N GLU A 448 -20.21 1.08 14.48
CA GLU A 448 -21.15 2.14 14.12
C GLU A 448 -21.06 2.49 12.63
N TYR A 449 -19.84 2.53 12.05
CA TYR A 449 -19.64 2.83 10.63
C TYR A 449 -20.38 1.87 9.68
N TYR A 450 -20.45 0.58 10.03
CA TYR A 450 -21.11 -0.44 9.19
C TYR A 450 -22.53 -0.80 9.64
N LYS A 451 -23.10 -0.12 10.64
CA LYS A 451 -24.41 -0.45 11.22
C LYS A 451 -25.57 -0.45 10.23
N GLU A 452 -25.53 0.41 9.22
CA GLU A 452 -26.56 0.52 8.17
C GLU A 452 -26.30 -0.42 6.98
N LYS A 453 -25.22 -1.20 6.98
CA LYS A 453 -24.93 -2.16 5.89
C LYS A 453 -25.89 -3.34 5.93
N ALA A 454 -26.38 -3.72 4.75
CA ALA A 454 -27.31 -4.84 4.61
C ALA A 454 -26.66 -6.18 4.96
N ARG A 455 -27.33 -6.95 5.83
CA ARG A 455 -26.94 -8.32 6.17
C ARG A 455 -27.27 -9.29 5.03
N GLN A 456 -26.34 -10.16 4.71
CA GLN A 456 -26.46 -11.18 3.68
C GLN A 456 -25.70 -12.44 4.11
N SER A 457 -26.33 -13.61 3.98
CA SER A 457 -25.70 -14.89 4.30
C SER A 457 -24.54 -15.19 3.36
N ARG A 458 -23.48 -15.80 3.90
CA ARG A 458 -22.34 -16.29 3.11
C ARG A 458 -22.81 -17.36 2.12
N VAL A 459 -22.32 -17.28 0.88
CA VAL A 459 -22.61 -18.32 -0.11
C VAL A 459 -21.91 -19.61 0.30
N LYS A 460 -22.67 -20.70 0.39
CA LYS A 460 -22.13 -22.03 0.73
C LYS A 460 -21.63 -22.72 -0.53
N MET A 461 -20.38 -23.17 -0.51
CA MET A 461 -19.81 -23.94 -1.61
C MET A 461 -20.53 -25.29 -1.73
N ARG A 462 -20.77 -25.71 -2.98
CA ARG A 462 -21.36 -27.02 -3.26
C ARG A 462 -20.35 -28.12 -2.91
N GLU A 463 -20.86 -29.21 -2.34
CA GLU A 463 -20.06 -30.34 -1.87
C GLU A 463 -20.60 -31.67 -2.40
N LEU A 464 -19.74 -32.67 -2.48
CA LEU A 464 -20.19 -34.05 -2.66
C LEU A 464 -20.88 -34.57 -1.39
N GLU A 465 -21.98 -35.31 -1.58
CA GLU A 465 -22.72 -35.93 -0.49
C GLU A 465 -21.82 -36.87 0.35
N PRO A 466 -21.91 -36.84 1.69
CA PRO A 466 -21.06 -37.63 2.58
C PRO A 466 -21.01 -39.13 2.26
N GLU A 467 -22.14 -39.74 1.89
CA GLU A 467 -22.26 -41.16 1.57
C GLU A 467 -21.54 -41.56 0.27
N VAL A 468 -21.33 -40.59 -0.62
CA VAL A 468 -20.61 -40.73 -1.89
C VAL A 468 -19.12 -40.48 -1.67
N ARG A 469 -18.75 -39.31 -1.13
CA ARG A 469 -17.35 -38.88 -1.00
C ARG A 469 -16.51 -39.76 -0.08
N ARG A 470 -17.12 -40.43 0.90
CA ARG A 470 -16.39 -41.35 1.79
C ARG A 470 -15.90 -42.64 1.10
N LYS A 471 -16.23 -42.87 -0.19
CA LYS A 471 -15.93 -44.10 -0.93
C LYS A 471 -14.99 -43.89 -2.13
N ASN A 472 -14.61 -42.66 -2.43
CA ASN A 472 -13.77 -42.30 -3.56
C ASN A 472 -12.78 -41.17 -3.16
N PHE A 473 -11.90 -40.81 -4.09
CA PHE A 473 -10.95 -39.71 -3.92
C PHE A 473 -11.35 -38.50 -4.78
N ASP A 474 -12.61 -38.42 -5.19
CA ASP A 474 -13.12 -37.30 -5.99
C ASP A 474 -13.08 -36.02 -5.14
N GLU A 475 -12.83 -34.88 -5.77
CA GLU A 475 -12.74 -33.59 -5.08
C GLU A 475 -14.05 -33.28 -4.34
N VAL A 476 -13.95 -33.04 -3.02
CA VAL A 476 -15.14 -32.89 -2.17
C VAL A 476 -15.85 -31.57 -2.40
N LEU A 477 -15.08 -30.50 -2.50
CA LEU A 477 -15.58 -29.15 -2.76
C LEU A 477 -15.67 -28.93 -4.27
N LEU A 478 -16.82 -28.50 -4.77
CA LEU A 478 -17.11 -28.43 -6.22
C LEU A 478 -16.90 -27.04 -6.85
N GLY A 479 -16.53 -26.04 -6.05
CA GLY A 479 -16.36 -24.66 -6.54
C GLY A 479 -17.67 -23.89 -6.67
N PHE A 480 -17.56 -22.57 -6.78
CA PHE A 480 -18.69 -21.69 -7.06
C PHE A 480 -19.04 -21.69 -8.55
N SER A 481 -20.33 -21.56 -8.86
CA SER A 481 -20.73 -21.01 -10.16
C SER A 481 -20.35 -19.54 -10.28
N GLU A 482 -20.40 -19.00 -11.48
CA GLU A 482 -20.14 -17.59 -11.73
C GLU A 482 -21.11 -16.67 -10.94
N ASP A 483 -22.41 -16.95 -10.98
CA ASP A 483 -23.42 -16.21 -10.21
C ASP A 483 -23.16 -16.27 -8.69
N GLU A 484 -22.74 -17.43 -8.18
CA GLU A 484 -22.39 -17.63 -6.77
C GLU A 484 -21.16 -16.79 -6.38
N ALA A 485 -20.14 -16.76 -7.23
CA ALA A 485 -18.92 -16.01 -7.00
C ALA A 485 -19.15 -14.50 -7.04
N ILE A 486 -19.90 -13.99 -8.02
CA ILE A 486 -20.26 -12.57 -8.11
C ILE A 486 -21.04 -12.16 -6.87
N LYS A 487 -22.08 -12.93 -6.50
CA LYS A 487 -22.91 -12.65 -5.33
C LYS A 487 -22.10 -12.61 -4.03
N GLU A 488 -21.15 -13.53 -3.87
CA GLU A 488 -20.27 -13.54 -2.70
C GLU A 488 -19.26 -12.39 -2.72
N ALA A 489 -18.75 -12.00 -3.89
CA ALA A 489 -17.83 -10.88 -4.04
C ALA A 489 -18.51 -9.52 -3.76
N GLU A 490 -19.77 -9.34 -4.17
CA GLU A 490 -20.58 -8.14 -3.89
C GLU A 490 -20.85 -7.91 -2.39
N ARG A 491 -20.65 -8.93 -1.54
CA ARG A 491 -20.69 -8.77 -0.08
C ARG A 491 -19.46 -8.02 0.45
N CYS A 492 -18.39 -7.85 -0.32
CA CYS A 492 -17.19 -7.16 0.18
C CYS A 492 -17.50 -5.71 0.60
N LEU A 493 -16.97 -5.28 1.75
CA LEU A 493 -17.19 -3.93 2.27
C LEU A 493 -16.26 -2.87 1.67
N HIS A 494 -15.27 -3.28 0.86
CA HIS A 494 -14.20 -2.41 0.33
C HIS A 494 -13.58 -1.55 1.44
N CYS A 495 -12.95 -2.23 2.41
CA CYS A 495 -12.57 -1.64 3.69
C CYS A 495 -11.49 -0.54 3.63
N GLY A 496 -10.85 -0.31 2.48
CA GLY A 496 -9.83 0.73 2.28
C GLY A 496 -10.20 1.66 1.11
N PRO A 497 -9.71 2.93 1.09
CA PRO A 497 -9.95 3.86 -0.02
C PRO A 497 -9.42 3.34 -1.36
N CYS A 498 -8.25 2.72 -1.34
CA CYS A 498 -7.71 1.93 -2.43
C CYS A 498 -7.81 0.44 -2.05
N VAL A 499 -8.38 -0.38 -2.93
CA VAL A 499 -8.39 -1.84 -2.80
C VAL A 499 -7.25 -2.50 -3.57
N GLU A 500 -6.32 -1.71 -4.11
CA GLU A 500 -5.15 -2.21 -4.84
C GLU A 500 -5.49 -3.18 -5.98
N CYS A 501 -6.56 -2.91 -6.74
CA CYS A 501 -6.90 -3.68 -7.95
C CYS A 501 -6.01 -3.37 -9.18
N TYR A 502 -5.16 -2.35 -9.11
CA TYR A 502 -4.21 -1.90 -10.14
C TYR A 502 -4.81 -1.51 -11.51
N GLU A 503 -6.13 -1.40 -11.61
CA GLU A 503 -6.77 -0.91 -12.84
C GLU A 503 -6.34 0.51 -13.19
N CYS A 504 -6.05 1.35 -12.20
CA CYS A 504 -5.49 2.68 -12.41
C CYS A 504 -4.14 2.64 -13.14
N VAL A 505 -3.25 1.72 -12.77
CA VAL A 505 -1.94 1.53 -13.42
C VAL A 505 -2.14 1.06 -14.85
N ARG A 506 -3.01 0.06 -15.06
CA ARG A 506 -3.30 -0.50 -16.39
C ARG A 506 -3.78 0.54 -17.39
N VAL A 507 -4.62 1.49 -16.96
CA VAL A 507 -5.17 2.53 -17.85
C VAL A 507 -4.28 3.77 -17.96
N CYS A 508 -3.20 3.86 -17.19
CA CYS A 508 -2.29 5.00 -17.18
C CYS A 508 -1.24 4.85 -18.29
N GLU A 509 -1.57 5.30 -19.51
CA GLU A 509 -0.64 5.28 -20.65
C GLU A 509 0.72 5.95 -20.37
N PRO A 510 0.81 7.05 -19.56
CA PRO A 510 2.09 7.65 -19.21
C PRO A 510 2.90 6.89 -18.15
N GLU A 511 2.39 5.76 -17.62
CA GLU A 511 3.02 4.96 -16.56
C GLU A 511 3.34 5.77 -15.28
N ALA A 512 2.58 6.84 -15.04
CA ALA A 512 2.82 7.78 -13.94
C ALA A 512 2.27 7.33 -12.58
N ILE A 513 1.62 6.17 -12.50
CA ILE A 513 1.01 5.67 -11.26
C ILE A 513 1.86 4.57 -10.66
N ILE A 514 2.62 4.94 -9.64
CA ILE A 514 3.49 4.04 -8.89
C ILE A 514 2.90 3.85 -7.49
N HIS A 515 2.43 2.64 -7.20
CA HIS A 515 1.73 2.32 -5.95
C HIS A 515 2.63 2.32 -4.72
N ASP A 516 3.93 2.13 -4.92
CA ASP A 516 4.93 1.98 -3.86
C ASP A 516 5.92 3.15 -3.86
N ASP A 517 5.55 4.27 -4.50
CA ASP A 517 6.33 5.51 -4.52
C ASP A 517 6.46 6.08 -3.11
N LYS A 518 7.65 6.61 -2.80
CA LYS A 518 7.98 7.12 -1.47
C LYS A 518 8.60 8.50 -1.61
N ASP A 519 8.41 9.33 -0.59
CA ASP A 519 9.07 10.64 -0.55
C ASP A 519 10.60 10.45 -0.56
N GLU A 520 11.25 11.08 -1.53
CA GLU A 520 12.72 11.09 -1.64
C GLU A 520 13.25 12.52 -1.53
N ILE A 521 14.38 12.66 -0.83
CA ILE A 521 15.13 13.91 -0.79
C ILE A 521 16.25 13.78 -1.81
N ILE A 522 16.19 14.60 -2.86
CA ILE A 522 17.17 14.64 -3.93
C ILE A 522 18.00 15.91 -3.78
N GLU A 523 19.32 15.76 -3.74
CA GLU A 523 20.26 16.89 -3.78
C GLU A 523 20.63 17.19 -5.24
N LEU A 524 20.43 18.44 -5.67
CA LEU A 524 20.69 18.90 -7.03
C LEU A 524 21.61 20.12 -7.01
N ASP A 525 22.71 20.06 -7.75
CA ASP A 525 23.56 21.22 -8.00
C ASP A 525 22.98 22.06 -9.15
N VAL A 526 22.50 23.26 -8.84
CA VAL A 526 21.86 24.17 -9.81
C VAL A 526 22.55 25.53 -9.83
N GLY A 527 22.73 26.11 -11.03
CA GLY A 527 23.38 27.41 -11.20
C GLY A 527 22.46 28.62 -10.99
N THR A 528 21.15 28.45 -11.17
CA THR A 528 20.13 29.49 -10.98
C THR A 528 18.83 28.88 -10.51
N ILE A 529 18.02 29.67 -9.81
CA ILE A 529 16.74 29.24 -9.23
C ILE A 529 15.63 30.17 -9.73
N ILE A 530 14.53 29.60 -10.20
CA ILE A 530 13.32 30.35 -10.56
C ILE A 530 12.21 29.96 -9.58
N VAL A 531 11.78 30.91 -8.76
CA VAL A 531 10.68 30.73 -7.81
C VAL A 531 9.36 31.07 -8.51
N ALA A 532 8.55 30.04 -8.74
CA ALA A 532 7.24 30.13 -9.39
C ALA A 532 6.16 29.37 -8.60
N THR A 533 6.13 29.56 -7.27
CA THR A 533 5.23 28.82 -6.35
C THR A 533 3.74 29.13 -6.55
N GLY A 534 3.40 30.08 -7.41
CA GLY A 534 2.02 30.40 -7.75
C GLY A 534 1.30 31.15 -6.63
N TYR A 535 0.06 30.75 -6.37
CA TYR A 535 -0.83 31.43 -5.43
C TYR A 535 -1.76 30.42 -4.75
N LYS A 536 -2.41 30.85 -3.67
CA LYS A 536 -3.54 30.14 -3.07
C LYS A 536 -4.80 31.00 -3.13
N GLN A 537 -5.96 30.36 -3.09
CA GLN A 537 -7.24 31.06 -2.97
C GLN A 537 -7.53 31.32 -1.49
N MET A 538 -8.02 32.53 -1.17
CA MET A 538 -8.52 32.85 0.17
C MET A 538 -9.62 31.87 0.59
N ASP A 539 -9.59 31.42 1.83
CA ASP A 539 -10.62 30.52 2.36
C ASP A 539 -11.97 31.23 2.44
N GLY A 540 -12.98 30.66 1.76
CA GLY A 540 -14.35 31.17 1.78
C GLY A 540 -14.97 31.19 3.19
N ALA A 541 -14.48 30.38 4.13
CA ALA A 541 -15.00 30.33 5.50
C ALA A 541 -14.72 31.62 6.28
N GLU A 542 -13.71 32.41 5.87
CA GLU A 542 -13.36 33.69 6.48
C GLU A 542 -14.39 34.78 6.20
N VAL A 543 -15.11 34.70 5.08
CA VAL A 543 -16.15 35.65 4.66
C VAL A 543 -17.56 35.16 5.03
N LYS A 544 -17.79 35.02 6.34
CA LYS A 544 -18.99 34.40 6.96
C LYS A 544 -20.33 34.90 6.41
N GLN A 545 -20.40 36.15 5.96
CA GLN A 545 -21.58 36.78 5.38
C GLN A 545 -22.05 36.16 4.05
N PHE A 546 -21.23 35.35 3.38
CA PHE A 546 -21.58 34.70 2.11
C PHE A 546 -22.02 33.24 2.24
N MET A 547 -22.12 32.68 3.46
CA MET A 547 -22.59 31.31 3.74
C MET A 547 -21.76 30.17 3.11
N TYR A 548 -20.54 30.43 2.66
CA TYR A 548 -19.63 29.36 2.23
C TYR A 548 -19.38 28.36 3.37
N GLY A 549 -19.43 27.06 3.05
CA GLY A 549 -19.36 25.96 4.03
C GLY A 549 -20.62 25.77 4.89
N ARG A 550 -21.60 26.69 4.82
CA ARG A 550 -22.88 26.59 5.56
C ARG A 550 -24.06 26.19 4.67
N HIS A 551 -23.98 26.46 3.38
CA HIS A 551 -24.97 26.04 2.40
C HIS A 551 -24.27 25.28 1.26
N PRO A 552 -24.76 24.08 0.87
CA PRO A 552 -24.06 23.22 -0.09
C PRO A 552 -24.02 23.79 -1.52
N ASP A 553 -24.96 24.66 -1.86
CA ASP A 553 -25.03 25.33 -3.18
C ASP A 553 -24.37 26.73 -3.20
N VAL A 554 -23.54 27.04 -2.20
CA VAL A 554 -22.62 28.19 -2.24
C VAL A 554 -21.22 27.67 -2.51
N LEU A 555 -20.76 27.90 -3.72
CA LEU A 555 -19.50 27.38 -4.25
C LEU A 555 -18.52 28.51 -4.50
N THR A 556 -17.23 28.24 -4.42
CA THR A 556 -16.21 29.09 -5.01
C THR A 556 -16.21 28.95 -6.54
N ALA A 557 -15.63 29.92 -7.24
CA ALA A 557 -15.47 29.87 -8.69
C ALA A 557 -14.68 28.63 -9.16
N LEU A 558 -13.67 28.19 -8.39
CA LEU A 558 -12.89 26.99 -8.70
C LEU A 558 -13.69 25.70 -8.51
N GLU A 559 -14.49 25.59 -7.44
CA GLU A 559 -15.40 24.44 -7.24
C GLU A 559 -16.46 24.39 -8.35
N PHE A 560 -17.01 25.53 -8.73
CA PHE A 560 -17.95 25.62 -9.83
C PHE A 560 -17.30 25.27 -11.17
N GLU A 561 -16.04 25.66 -11.40
CA GLU A 561 -15.27 25.26 -12.57
C GLU A 561 -15.09 23.73 -12.64
N ARG A 562 -14.89 23.06 -11.51
CA ARG A 562 -14.85 21.59 -11.46
C ARG A 562 -16.18 20.96 -11.83
N LEU A 563 -17.28 21.58 -11.43
CA LEU A 563 -18.64 21.14 -11.70
C LEU A 563 -19.00 21.25 -13.20
N VAL A 564 -18.45 22.23 -13.92
CA VAL A 564 -18.63 22.35 -15.39
C VAL A 564 -17.61 21.54 -16.20
N ASN A 565 -16.63 20.89 -15.59
CA ASN A 565 -15.64 20.12 -16.33
C ASN A 565 -16.25 18.78 -16.82
N ALA A 566 -16.07 18.46 -18.10
CA ALA A 566 -16.57 17.22 -18.70
C ALA A 566 -15.94 15.95 -18.08
N ALA A 567 -14.70 16.05 -17.61
CA ALA A 567 -14.02 14.99 -16.85
C ALA A 567 -14.29 15.08 -15.32
N GLY A 568 -15.17 15.99 -14.90
CA GLY A 568 -15.61 16.13 -13.51
C GLY A 568 -16.67 15.09 -13.14
N PHE A 569 -16.97 14.97 -11.84
CA PHE A 569 -17.93 14.00 -11.29
C PHE A 569 -19.39 14.21 -11.76
N THR A 570 -19.69 15.36 -12.33
CA THR A 570 -20.99 15.69 -12.95
C THR A 570 -20.99 15.52 -14.46
N GLU A 571 -19.88 15.05 -15.06
CA GLU A 571 -19.69 14.96 -16.53
C GLU A 571 -19.98 16.29 -17.25
N GLY A 572 -19.68 17.40 -16.57
CA GLY A 572 -19.92 18.75 -17.06
C GLY A 572 -21.36 19.26 -16.94
N LYS A 573 -22.26 18.51 -16.30
CA LYS A 573 -23.64 18.95 -16.02
C LYS A 573 -23.67 19.92 -14.84
N ILE A 574 -24.42 21.01 -14.98
CA ILE A 574 -24.59 22.00 -13.91
C ILE A 574 -25.75 21.59 -13.03
N VAL A 575 -25.45 21.07 -11.83
CA VAL A 575 -26.46 20.58 -10.88
C VAL A 575 -26.25 21.16 -9.49
N THR A 576 -27.36 21.41 -8.80
CA THR A 576 -27.41 21.72 -7.37
C THR A 576 -27.07 20.48 -6.53
N SER A 577 -26.87 20.68 -5.23
CA SER A 577 -26.67 19.66 -4.21
C SER A 577 -27.76 18.58 -4.16
N LYS A 578 -28.94 18.86 -4.74
CA LYS A 578 -30.07 17.96 -4.87
C LYS A 578 -30.15 17.24 -6.23
N GLY A 579 -29.12 17.36 -7.06
CA GLY A 579 -29.05 16.75 -8.39
C GLY A 579 -29.95 17.41 -9.44
N LYS A 580 -30.47 18.61 -9.18
CA LYS A 580 -31.33 19.35 -10.12
C LYS A 580 -30.55 20.45 -10.83
N GLU A 581 -30.85 20.65 -12.11
CA GLU A 581 -30.36 21.82 -12.86
C GLU A 581 -30.88 23.12 -12.20
N PRO A 582 -30.01 24.11 -11.93
CA PRO A 582 -30.44 25.36 -11.32
C PRO A 582 -31.23 26.22 -12.32
N GLU A 583 -32.30 26.86 -11.86
CA GLU A 583 -33.07 27.82 -12.66
C GLU A 583 -32.45 29.21 -12.60
N SER A 584 -31.67 29.51 -11.56
CA SER A 584 -30.95 30.79 -11.43
C SER A 584 -29.65 30.68 -10.63
N ILE A 585 -28.63 31.41 -11.08
CA ILE A 585 -27.29 31.42 -10.48
C ILE A 585 -26.81 32.87 -10.30
N ALA A 586 -26.24 33.19 -9.14
CA ALA A 586 -25.55 34.45 -8.91
C ALA A 586 -24.03 34.25 -8.82
N ILE A 587 -23.27 35.01 -9.61
CA ILE A 587 -21.81 35.04 -9.61
C ILE A 587 -21.37 36.37 -9.00
N LEU A 588 -20.66 36.30 -7.87
CA LEU A 588 -20.30 37.44 -7.04
C LEU A 588 -18.81 37.74 -7.21
N HIS A 589 -18.49 38.93 -7.72
CA HIS A 589 -17.12 39.37 -7.94
C HIS A 589 -16.49 39.92 -6.67
N CYS A 590 -15.16 39.96 -6.65
CA CYS A 590 -14.38 40.67 -5.62
C CYS A 590 -14.71 40.20 -4.18
N ILE A 591 -14.89 38.90 -3.95
CA ILE A 591 -15.07 38.38 -2.60
C ILE A 591 -13.70 38.31 -1.92
N GLY A 592 -13.51 39.13 -0.89
CA GLY A 592 -12.22 39.29 -0.19
C GLY A 592 -11.18 40.15 -0.93
N SER A 593 -11.39 40.47 -2.22
CA SER A 593 -10.53 41.40 -2.99
C SER A 593 -11.16 42.79 -3.06
N ARG A 594 -10.32 43.83 -3.15
CA ARG A 594 -10.78 45.23 -3.11
C ARG A 594 -11.67 45.49 -1.89
N ASP A 595 -11.31 44.90 -0.76
CA ASP A 595 -12.01 45.00 0.52
C ASP A 595 -11.05 45.48 1.62
N GLU A 596 -11.42 46.55 2.31
CA GLU A 596 -10.64 47.11 3.42
C GLU A 596 -10.53 46.17 4.62
N ASN A 597 -11.48 45.23 4.76
CA ASN A 597 -11.47 44.24 5.84
C ASN A 597 -10.58 43.03 5.56
N TYR A 598 -10.19 42.83 4.29
CA TYR A 598 -9.36 41.71 3.85
C TYR A 598 -8.26 42.28 2.94
N HIS A 599 -8.34 42.06 1.62
CA HIS A 599 -7.29 42.49 0.69
C HIS A 599 -7.70 43.73 -0.09
N LYS A 600 -6.89 44.80 0.00
CA LYS A 600 -7.15 46.07 -0.70
C LYS A 600 -6.87 45.99 -2.20
N TYR A 601 -6.04 45.04 -2.63
CA TYR A 601 -5.67 44.86 -4.03
C TYR A 601 -6.74 44.09 -4.83
N CYS A 602 -6.62 44.15 -6.16
CA CYS A 602 -7.47 43.42 -7.09
C CYS A 602 -6.81 42.10 -7.47
N SER A 603 -7.58 41.01 -7.51
CA SER A 603 -7.09 39.70 -7.97
C SER A 603 -6.86 39.61 -9.48
N SER A 604 -7.11 40.68 -10.25
CA SER A 604 -6.86 40.83 -11.70
C SER A 604 -7.60 39.88 -12.66
N VAL A 605 -7.97 38.66 -12.23
CA VAL A 605 -8.52 37.61 -13.09
C VAL A 605 -10.03 37.37 -12.89
N CYS A 606 -10.57 37.80 -11.75
CA CYS A 606 -11.93 37.46 -11.33
C CYS A 606 -13.04 37.95 -12.25
N CYS A 607 -12.86 39.12 -12.86
CA CYS A 607 -13.80 39.61 -13.85
C CYS A 607 -13.90 38.65 -15.05
N MET A 608 -12.77 38.22 -15.60
CA MET A 608 -12.76 37.42 -16.82
C MET A 608 -13.22 35.98 -16.59
N TYR A 609 -12.77 35.31 -15.53
CA TYR A 609 -13.27 33.96 -15.27
C TYR A 609 -14.76 33.98 -14.88
N ALA A 610 -15.24 35.01 -14.19
CA ALA A 610 -16.68 35.12 -13.88
C ALA A 610 -17.51 35.24 -15.16
N LEU A 611 -17.06 36.02 -16.14
CA LEU A 611 -17.69 36.13 -17.46
C LEU A 611 -17.68 34.77 -18.18
N LYS A 612 -16.55 34.06 -18.17
CA LYS A 612 -16.44 32.70 -18.71
C LYS A 612 -17.47 31.76 -18.06
N LEU A 613 -17.56 31.75 -16.73
CA LEU A 613 -18.52 30.91 -16.01
C LEU A 613 -19.97 31.24 -16.37
N ALA A 614 -20.31 32.54 -16.51
CA ALA A 614 -21.64 32.92 -16.98
C ALA A 614 -21.95 32.43 -18.39
N HIS A 615 -20.97 32.50 -19.30
CA HIS A 615 -21.12 31.98 -20.67
C HIS A 615 -21.40 30.47 -20.66
N LEU A 616 -20.60 29.71 -19.89
CA LEU A 616 -20.75 28.26 -19.75
C LEU A 616 -22.11 27.87 -19.16
N VAL A 617 -22.63 28.67 -18.21
CA VAL A 617 -24.00 28.46 -17.70
C VAL A 617 -25.01 28.67 -18.81
N LYS A 618 -24.92 29.76 -19.58
CA LYS A 618 -25.86 30.05 -20.69
C LYS A 618 -25.80 29.03 -21.82
N GLU A 619 -24.64 28.42 -22.07
CA GLU A 619 -24.48 27.39 -23.08
C GLU A 619 -25.12 26.06 -22.65
N ARG A 620 -25.09 25.75 -21.34
CA ARG A 620 -25.42 24.41 -20.83
C ARG A 620 -26.76 24.32 -20.11
N THR A 621 -27.32 25.44 -19.68
CA THR A 621 -28.59 25.50 -18.95
C THR A 621 -29.45 26.65 -19.43
N ASN A 622 -30.73 26.61 -19.07
CA ASN A 622 -31.64 27.73 -19.28
C ASN A 622 -31.66 28.72 -18.10
N ALA A 623 -30.67 28.66 -17.21
CA ALA A 623 -30.68 29.43 -15.97
C ALA A 623 -30.61 30.94 -16.20
N GLU A 624 -31.27 31.70 -15.33
CA GLU A 624 -31.01 33.12 -15.19
C GLU A 624 -29.67 33.34 -14.49
N VAL A 625 -28.76 34.11 -15.11
CA VAL A 625 -27.42 34.36 -14.57
C VAL A 625 -27.33 35.81 -14.13
N TYR A 626 -26.94 36.02 -12.87
CA TYR A 626 -26.73 37.33 -12.26
C TYR A 626 -25.24 37.54 -12.00
N GLN A 627 -24.69 38.65 -12.50
CA GLN A 627 -23.30 39.05 -12.28
C GLN A 627 -23.28 40.27 -11.37
N LEU A 628 -22.74 40.14 -10.16
CA LEU A 628 -22.62 41.22 -9.20
C LEU A 628 -21.18 41.72 -9.16
N TYR A 629 -20.96 42.98 -9.55
CA TYR A 629 -19.62 43.53 -9.75
C TYR A 629 -19.55 45.00 -9.33
N ILE A 630 -18.38 45.45 -8.85
CA ILE A 630 -18.14 46.86 -8.50
C ILE A 630 -17.82 47.65 -9.78
N ASP A 631 -16.70 47.30 -10.42
CA ASP A 631 -16.28 47.78 -11.73
C ASP A 631 -15.73 46.59 -12.51
N MET A 632 -16.08 46.50 -13.80
CA MET A 632 -15.60 45.44 -14.68
C MET A 632 -14.18 45.77 -15.15
N ARG A 633 -13.22 44.86 -14.94
CA ARG A 633 -11.83 45.02 -15.37
C ARG A 633 -11.48 44.00 -16.46
N ALA A 634 -12.04 44.18 -17.65
CA ALA A 634 -11.82 43.33 -18.82
C ALA A 634 -10.62 43.81 -19.67
N LYS A 635 -9.41 43.83 -19.08
CA LYS A 635 -8.19 44.31 -19.78
C LYS A 635 -7.72 43.31 -20.86
N GLY A 636 -7.60 43.72 -22.12
CA GLY A 636 -7.07 42.88 -23.20
C GLY A 636 -7.89 42.90 -24.49
N LYS A 637 -7.30 42.42 -25.59
CA LYS A 637 -7.98 42.38 -26.90
C LYS A 637 -9.10 41.34 -26.88
N GLY A 638 -10.33 41.74 -27.19
CA GLY A 638 -11.49 40.84 -27.26
C GLY A 638 -12.26 40.65 -25.94
N TYR A 639 -11.74 41.16 -24.82
CA TYR A 639 -12.34 40.92 -23.50
C TYR A 639 -13.56 41.82 -23.23
N GLU A 640 -13.50 43.09 -23.66
CA GLU A 640 -14.64 43.99 -23.62
C GLU A 640 -15.74 43.51 -24.59
N GLU A 641 -15.37 43.01 -25.77
CA GLU A 641 -16.30 42.40 -26.71
C GLU A 641 -16.97 41.14 -26.13
N PHE A 642 -16.24 40.35 -25.36
CA PHE A 642 -16.79 39.18 -24.65
C PHE A 642 -17.77 39.58 -23.55
N TYR A 643 -17.47 40.62 -22.77
CA TYR A 643 -18.42 41.22 -21.84
C TYR A 643 -19.71 41.69 -22.56
N ASN A 644 -19.56 42.42 -23.66
CA ASN A 644 -20.69 42.89 -24.48
C ASN A 644 -21.50 41.75 -25.11
N ARG A 645 -20.84 40.64 -25.46
CA ARG A 645 -21.52 39.42 -25.93
C ARG A 645 -22.43 38.84 -24.85
N LEU A 646 -21.96 38.75 -23.61
CA LEU A 646 -22.76 38.20 -22.50
C LEU A 646 -23.98 39.05 -22.16
N LEU A 647 -23.89 40.37 -22.34
CA LEU A 647 -25.06 41.26 -22.27
C LEU A 647 -26.12 40.87 -23.31
N ARG A 648 -25.70 40.53 -24.55
CA ARG A 648 -26.60 40.06 -25.62
C ARG A 648 -27.14 38.65 -25.38
N GLU A 649 -26.41 37.82 -24.67
CA GLU A 649 -26.84 36.47 -24.23
C GLU A 649 -27.80 36.50 -23.02
N GLY A 650 -28.18 37.70 -22.55
CA GLY A 650 -29.18 37.86 -21.49
C GLY A 650 -28.65 37.61 -20.07
N VAL A 651 -27.35 37.73 -19.86
CA VAL A 651 -26.76 37.76 -18.50
C VAL A 651 -27.12 39.09 -17.83
N ARG A 652 -27.61 39.03 -16.58
CA ARG A 652 -28.07 40.19 -15.82
C ARG A 652 -26.91 40.78 -15.01
N PHE A 653 -26.38 41.91 -15.44
CA PHE A 653 -25.31 42.63 -14.74
C PHE A 653 -25.88 43.61 -13.72
N ILE A 654 -25.42 43.51 -12.48
CA ILE A 654 -25.81 44.38 -11.38
C ILE A 654 -24.54 45.05 -10.85
N ARG A 655 -24.45 46.36 -11.08
CA ARG A 655 -23.31 47.16 -10.62
C ARG A 655 -23.50 47.49 -9.15
N GLY A 656 -22.75 46.81 -8.31
CA GLY A 656 -22.65 47.08 -6.88
C GLY A 656 -22.14 45.85 -6.12
N ARG A 657 -21.80 46.07 -4.86
CA ARG A 657 -21.19 45.05 -4.01
C ARG A 657 -22.25 44.13 -3.42
N ALA A 658 -22.00 42.82 -3.45
CA ALA A 658 -22.79 41.87 -2.69
C ALA A 658 -22.52 42.10 -1.19
N ALA A 659 -23.58 42.40 -0.43
CA ALA A 659 -23.51 42.70 0.99
C ALA A 659 -23.54 41.41 1.82
N SER A 660 -24.44 40.48 1.49
CA SER A 660 -24.51 39.17 2.14
C SER A 660 -25.32 38.15 1.33
N VAL A 661 -25.18 36.89 1.69
CA VAL A 661 -26.00 35.76 1.23
C VAL A 661 -26.78 35.22 2.44
N THR A 662 -28.06 34.92 2.25
CA THR A 662 -28.92 34.39 3.32
C THR A 662 -29.97 33.45 2.77
N THR A 663 -30.43 32.49 3.58
CA THR A 663 -31.62 31.68 3.28
C THR A 663 -32.89 32.24 3.93
N PHE A 664 -32.77 33.35 4.68
CA PHE A 664 -33.91 34.02 5.29
C PHE A 664 -34.72 34.78 4.23
N TYR A 665 -35.93 34.31 3.98
CA TYR A 665 -36.85 34.87 2.99
C TYR A 665 -37.83 35.86 3.65
N LEU A 666 -38.11 36.97 2.96
CA LEU A 666 -39.11 37.97 3.35
C LEU A 666 -40.38 37.88 2.51
N TYR A 667 -40.25 37.42 1.27
CA TYR A 667 -41.34 37.33 0.30
C TYR A 667 -41.63 35.88 -0.08
N PRO A 668 -42.88 35.53 -0.44
CA PRO A 668 -43.24 34.16 -0.83
C PRO A 668 -42.38 33.58 -1.95
N GLU A 669 -41.99 34.39 -2.94
CA GLU A 669 -41.16 34.03 -4.09
C GLU A 669 -39.70 33.69 -3.73
N GLU A 670 -39.23 34.09 -2.55
CA GLU A 670 -37.88 33.79 -2.06
C GLU A 670 -37.82 32.44 -1.33
N LYS A 671 -38.97 31.82 -1.05
CA LYS A 671 -39.04 30.60 -0.24
C LYS A 671 -38.31 29.43 -0.91
N GLY A 672 -37.30 28.89 -0.22
CA GLY A 672 -36.53 27.75 -0.68
C GLY A 672 -35.38 28.07 -1.64
N LYS A 673 -35.13 29.35 -1.93
CA LYS A 673 -33.98 29.86 -2.70
C LYS A 673 -32.91 30.44 -1.76
N ILE A 674 -31.72 30.65 -2.29
CA ILE A 674 -30.63 31.43 -1.66
C ILE A 674 -30.82 32.89 -2.05
N ILE A 675 -30.77 33.82 -1.09
CA ILE A 675 -31.01 35.24 -1.33
C ILE A 675 -29.69 36.01 -1.27
N VAL A 676 -29.30 36.60 -2.40
CA VAL A 676 -28.17 37.52 -2.47
C VAL A 676 -28.68 38.94 -2.21
N ARG A 677 -28.19 39.57 -1.14
CA ARG A 677 -28.44 40.98 -0.83
C ARG A 677 -27.32 41.81 -1.42
N CYS A 678 -27.65 42.79 -2.26
CA CYS A 678 -26.66 43.66 -2.87
C CYS A 678 -27.16 45.08 -3.03
N GLU A 679 -26.23 46.02 -3.14
CA GLU A 679 -26.51 47.35 -3.65
C GLU A 679 -26.56 47.30 -5.18
N ASP A 680 -27.55 47.98 -5.77
CA ASP A 680 -27.60 48.26 -7.20
C ASP A 680 -27.39 49.77 -7.37
N THR A 681 -26.16 50.15 -7.67
CA THR A 681 -25.74 51.56 -7.75
C THR A 681 -26.33 52.28 -8.96
N LEU A 682 -26.72 51.54 -10.01
CA LEU A 682 -27.39 52.13 -11.17
C LEU A 682 -28.85 52.45 -10.86
N LEU A 683 -29.51 51.62 -10.05
CA LEU A 683 -30.89 51.84 -9.61
C LEU A 683 -31.00 52.59 -8.28
N ASN A 684 -29.88 52.91 -7.63
CA ASN A 684 -29.79 53.54 -6.32
C ASN A 684 -30.69 52.89 -5.25
N ARG A 685 -30.68 51.54 -5.18
CA ARG A 685 -31.49 50.77 -4.22
C ARG A 685 -30.82 49.46 -3.81
N ILE A 686 -31.19 48.97 -2.63
CA ILE A 686 -30.81 47.62 -2.19
C ILE A 686 -31.73 46.59 -2.86
N ARG A 687 -31.15 45.53 -3.40
CA ARG A 687 -31.87 44.42 -4.02
C ARG A 687 -31.68 43.12 -3.26
N ARG A 688 -32.69 42.26 -3.35
CA ARG A 688 -32.69 40.88 -2.89
C ARG A 688 -32.91 40.01 -4.12
N ILE A 689 -31.97 39.12 -4.40
CA ILE A 689 -31.98 38.30 -5.62
C ILE A 689 -32.07 36.83 -5.18
N PRO A 690 -33.25 36.18 -5.32
CA PRO A 690 -33.38 34.76 -5.05
C PRO A 690 -32.75 33.93 -6.19
N VAL A 691 -31.82 33.04 -5.84
CA VAL A 691 -31.12 32.12 -6.74
C VAL A 691 -31.04 30.70 -6.20
N ASP A 692 -30.85 29.72 -7.06
CA ASP A 692 -30.62 28.31 -6.65
C ASP A 692 -29.18 28.07 -6.22
N MET A 693 -28.24 28.81 -6.79
CA MET A 693 -26.80 28.61 -6.57
C MET A 693 -26.06 29.95 -6.55
N VAL A 694 -25.02 30.02 -5.71
CA VAL A 694 -24.14 31.18 -5.60
C VAL A 694 -22.70 30.76 -5.88
N VAL A 695 -22.00 31.53 -6.72
CA VAL A 695 -20.59 31.32 -7.07
C VAL A 695 -19.77 32.51 -6.58
N LEU A 696 -18.79 32.25 -5.72
CA LEU A 696 -17.94 33.25 -5.08
C LEU A 696 -16.60 33.38 -5.81
N CYS A 697 -16.33 34.56 -6.34
CA CYS A 697 -15.04 34.89 -6.95
C CYS A 697 -14.10 35.41 -5.86
N MET A 698 -13.39 34.49 -5.20
CA MET A 698 -12.55 34.77 -4.04
C MET A 698 -11.24 35.50 -4.40
N ALA A 699 -10.61 36.07 -3.38
CA ALA A 699 -9.29 36.68 -3.48
C ALA A 699 -8.17 35.66 -3.69
N ILE A 700 -7.11 36.14 -4.34
CA ILE A 700 -5.85 35.43 -4.54
C ILE A 700 -4.86 35.90 -3.49
N GLU A 701 -4.18 34.95 -2.84
CA GLU A 701 -3.20 35.16 -1.77
C GLU A 701 -1.87 34.47 -2.12
N PRO A 702 -0.74 34.90 -1.51
CA PRO A 702 0.50 34.14 -1.58
C PRO A 702 0.34 32.75 -0.93
N THR A 703 1.15 31.79 -1.37
CA THR A 703 1.15 30.42 -0.80
C THR A 703 1.52 30.44 0.69
N GLU A 704 1.08 29.43 1.45
CA GLU A 704 1.29 29.36 2.90
C GLU A 704 2.76 29.29 3.30
N ASP A 705 3.57 28.68 2.44
CA ASP A 705 5.01 28.52 2.59
C ASP A 705 5.83 29.70 2.04
N ALA A 706 5.18 30.76 1.53
CA ALA A 706 5.87 31.90 0.93
C ALA A 706 6.92 32.55 1.85
N GLN A 707 6.65 32.63 3.17
CA GLN A 707 7.65 33.13 4.14
C GLN A 707 8.87 32.20 4.24
N ARG A 708 8.65 30.88 4.23
CA ARG A 708 9.74 29.90 4.31
C ARG A 708 10.62 29.99 3.07
N ILE A 709 10.00 30.04 1.89
CA ILE A 709 10.69 30.19 0.61
C ILE A 709 11.46 31.52 0.54
N ALA A 710 10.86 32.62 0.99
CA ALA A 710 11.54 33.91 1.11
C ALA A 710 12.80 33.82 1.97
N ASN A 711 12.75 33.11 3.10
CA ASN A 711 13.92 32.96 3.98
C ASN A 711 15.00 32.06 3.36
N ILE A 712 14.61 30.98 2.67
CA ILE A 712 15.57 30.06 2.04
C ILE A 712 16.37 30.77 0.94
N PHE A 713 15.69 31.57 0.12
CA PHE A 713 16.30 32.25 -1.03
C PHE A 713 16.58 33.74 -0.79
N ASN A 714 16.40 34.22 0.44
CA ASN A 714 16.53 35.62 0.86
C ASN A 714 15.79 36.63 -0.05
N ILE A 715 14.55 36.31 -0.42
CA ILE A 715 13.70 37.15 -1.28
C ILE A 715 12.83 38.09 -0.44
N SER A 716 12.84 39.37 -0.77
CA SER A 716 11.96 40.38 -0.15
C SER A 716 10.48 40.11 -0.44
N ARG A 717 9.60 40.45 0.51
CA ARG A 717 8.14 40.34 0.36
C ARG A 717 7.45 41.70 0.48
N SER A 718 6.35 41.87 -0.23
CA SER A 718 5.47 43.04 -0.10
C SER A 718 4.69 42.99 1.23
N GLN A 719 4.03 44.09 1.58
CA GLN A 719 3.14 44.11 2.76
C GLN A 719 1.98 43.11 2.64
N ASP A 720 1.56 42.80 1.41
CA ASP A 720 0.54 41.81 1.10
C ASP A 720 1.09 40.37 1.04
N GLY A 721 2.40 40.19 1.26
CA GLY A 721 3.05 38.89 1.39
C GLY A 721 3.50 38.21 0.10
N PHE A 722 3.38 38.86 -1.06
CA PHE A 722 3.93 38.38 -2.33
C PHE A 722 5.43 38.67 -2.45
N PHE A 723 6.17 37.92 -3.27
CA PHE A 723 7.58 38.20 -3.52
C PHE A 723 7.76 39.52 -4.30
N LEU A 724 8.80 40.27 -3.95
CA LEU A 724 9.17 41.52 -4.61
C LEU A 724 10.30 41.30 -5.60
N GLU A 725 10.12 41.86 -6.79
CA GLU A 725 11.18 42.07 -7.74
C GLU A 725 12.14 43.17 -7.29
N LYS A 726 13.33 43.14 -7.87
CA LYS A 726 14.35 44.18 -7.75
C LYS A 726 13.84 45.52 -8.28
N HIS A 727 13.17 45.53 -9.44
CA HIS A 727 12.56 46.75 -9.96
C HIS A 727 11.41 46.46 -10.96
N PRO A 728 10.20 47.03 -10.78
CA PRO A 728 9.01 46.69 -11.57
C PRO A 728 9.12 46.83 -13.10
N LYS A 729 9.98 47.75 -13.58
CA LYS A 729 10.21 47.99 -15.01
C LYS A 729 11.55 47.50 -15.56
N LEU A 730 12.64 47.78 -14.85
CA LEU A 730 14.00 47.50 -15.31
C LEU A 730 14.45 46.07 -15.04
N ALA A 731 13.95 45.45 -13.96
CA ALA A 731 14.35 44.13 -13.51
C ALA A 731 13.13 43.39 -12.90
N PRO A 732 12.09 43.12 -13.71
CA PRO A 732 10.77 42.70 -13.21
C PRO A 732 10.69 41.25 -12.73
N VAL A 733 11.71 40.44 -13.03
CA VAL A 733 11.81 39.02 -12.67
C VAL A 733 13.05 38.71 -11.83
N GLU A 734 13.94 39.69 -11.66
CA GLU A 734 15.13 39.55 -10.80
C GLU A 734 14.76 39.84 -9.35
N THR A 735 15.46 39.20 -8.42
CA THR A 735 15.39 39.54 -7.00
C THR A 735 16.63 40.34 -6.58
N ALA A 736 16.73 40.71 -5.30
CA ALA A 736 17.94 41.31 -4.76
C ALA A 736 19.15 40.35 -4.75
N ASN A 737 18.88 39.04 -4.85
CA ASN A 737 19.91 38.00 -4.92
C ASN A 737 20.09 37.55 -6.37
N ASP A 738 21.31 37.74 -6.87
CA ASP A 738 21.65 37.30 -8.21
C ASP A 738 21.55 35.77 -8.31
N GLY A 739 21.09 35.30 -9.47
CA GLY A 739 20.81 33.87 -9.70
C GLY A 739 19.47 33.38 -9.14
N VAL A 740 18.75 34.21 -8.37
CA VAL A 740 17.38 33.91 -7.92
C VAL A 740 16.39 34.83 -8.64
N PHE A 741 15.49 34.21 -9.39
CA PHE A 741 14.45 34.89 -10.18
C PHE A 741 13.06 34.50 -9.68
N ILE A 742 12.06 35.34 -9.98
CA ILE A 742 10.65 35.11 -9.65
C ILE A 742 9.78 35.19 -10.89
N ALA A 743 8.74 34.36 -10.96
CA ALA A 743 7.82 34.38 -12.10
C ALA A 743 6.37 34.04 -11.71
N GLY A 744 5.43 34.75 -12.33
CA GLY A 744 4.00 34.44 -12.25
C GLY A 744 3.31 34.99 -11.01
N ALA A 745 2.34 34.23 -10.51
CA ALA A 745 1.43 34.70 -9.47
C ALA A 745 2.06 34.82 -8.08
N CYS A 746 3.27 34.28 -7.86
CA CYS A 746 3.98 34.41 -6.59
C CYS A 746 4.41 35.87 -6.29
N GLN A 747 4.43 36.72 -7.31
CA GLN A 747 4.71 38.15 -7.24
C GLN A 747 3.42 39.01 -7.23
N GLY A 748 2.25 38.37 -7.14
CA GLY A 748 0.94 39.05 -7.11
C GLY A 748 -0.02 38.59 -8.20
N PRO A 749 -1.32 38.91 -8.09
CA PRO A 749 -2.35 38.36 -8.96
C PRO A 749 -2.18 38.72 -10.45
N LYS A 750 -2.06 37.69 -11.29
CA LYS A 750 -1.80 37.80 -12.74
C LYS A 750 -2.64 36.80 -13.53
N ASP A 751 -2.86 37.08 -14.80
CA ASP A 751 -3.50 36.14 -15.73
C ASP A 751 -2.47 35.19 -16.39
N ILE A 752 -2.97 34.27 -17.20
CA ILE A 752 -2.13 33.27 -17.89
C ILE A 752 -1.11 33.96 -18.83
N PRO A 753 -1.51 34.88 -19.74
CA PRO A 753 -0.55 35.57 -20.58
C PRO A 753 0.56 36.31 -19.82
N ASP A 754 0.20 37.08 -18.78
CA ASP A 754 1.16 37.81 -17.95
C ASP A 754 2.14 36.83 -17.27
N SER A 755 1.63 35.69 -16.77
CA SER A 755 2.44 34.66 -16.12
C SER A 755 3.38 33.93 -17.08
N VAL A 756 2.91 33.60 -18.29
CA VAL A 756 3.72 32.97 -19.35
C VAL A 756 4.83 33.92 -19.81
N ALA A 757 4.52 35.21 -19.99
CA ALA A 757 5.51 36.21 -20.36
C ALA A 757 6.60 36.35 -19.28
N GLN A 758 6.23 36.38 -18.00
CA GLN A 758 7.20 36.39 -16.90
C GLN A 758 8.03 35.11 -16.82
N GLY A 759 7.43 33.94 -17.06
CA GLY A 759 8.17 32.67 -17.14
C GLY A 759 9.24 32.70 -18.22
N GLY A 760 8.90 33.19 -19.41
CA GLY A 760 9.87 33.39 -20.49
C GLY A 760 10.98 34.38 -20.13
N ALA A 761 10.63 35.50 -19.49
CA ALA A 761 11.61 36.50 -19.05
C ALA A 761 12.55 35.95 -17.96
N ALA A 762 12.04 35.22 -16.97
CA ALA A 762 12.85 34.59 -15.92
C ALA A 762 13.77 33.51 -16.50
N GLY A 763 13.29 32.70 -17.45
CA GLY A 763 14.11 31.73 -18.16
C GLY A 763 15.25 32.40 -18.96
N ALA A 764 14.95 33.49 -19.67
CA ALA A 764 15.97 34.24 -20.40
C ALA A 764 17.00 34.89 -19.46
N ALA A 765 16.56 35.45 -18.33
CA ALA A 765 17.45 36.05 -17.34
C ALA A 765 18.36 35.00 -16.69
N ALA A 766 17.82 33.84 -16.33
CA ALA A 766 18.58 32.71 -15.82
C ALA A 766 19.63 32.23 -16.82
N LEU A 767 19.24 32.01 -18.09
CA LEU A 767 20.17 31.61 -19.14
C LEU A 767 21.27 32.65 -19.39
N SER A 768 20.94 33.95 -19.31
CA SER A 768 21.93 35.01 -19.49
C SER A 768 23.02 35.03 -18.41
N LEU A 769 22.72 34.52 -17.21
CA LEU A 769 23.70 34.36 -16.14
C LEU A 769 24.55 33.10 -16.37
N ILE A 770 23.91 31.99 -16.74
CA ILE A 770 24.57 30.69 -16.99
C ILE A 770 25.56 30.79 -18.16
N ASP A 771 25.18 31.45 -19.26
CA ASP A 771 25.97 31.51 -20.49
C ASP A 771 27.24 32.36 -20.37
N LYS A 772 27.27 33.33 -19.44
CA LYS A 772 28.42 34.23 -19.29
C LYS A 772 29.68 33.54 -18.79
N GLY A 773 29.58 32.47 -18.01
CA GLY A 773 30.71 31.75 -17.40
C GLY A 773 31.51 32.53 -16.36
N GLU A 774 31.45 33.86 -16.37
CA GLU A 774 32.11 34.78 -15.45
C GLU A 774 31.11 35.86 -14.97
N VAL A 775 31.23 36.30 -13.71
CA VAL A 775 30.36 37.31 -13.10
C VAL A 775 31.21 38.53 -12.75
N GLU A 776 30.79 39.71 -13.21
CA GLU A 776 31.38 40.98 -12.78
C GLU A 776 30.92 41.31 -11.35
N ILE A 777 31.87 41.41 -10.43
CA ILE A 777 31.62 41.70 -9.01
C ILE A 777 31.90 43.19 -8.77
N GLU A 778 31.05 43.84 -7.99
CA GLU A 778 31.30 45.20 -7.53
C GLU A 778 32.55 45.22 -6.63
N GLY A 779 33.52 46.10 -6.88
CA GLY A 779 34.77 46.11 -6.11
C GLY A 779 34.58 46.45 -4.62
N ALA A 780 33.49 47.13 -4.27
CA ALA A 780 33.12 47.43 -2.90
C ALA A 780 32.52 46.19 -2.22
N ILE A 781 33.35 45.24 -1.79
CA ILE A 781 32.94 44.06 -1.03
C ILE A 781 33.38 44.14 0.44
N ALA A 782 32.73 43.36 1.30
CA ALA A 782 33.20 43.12 2.64
C ALA A 782 34.26 42.01 2.65
N VAL A 783 35.31 42.17 3.45
CA VAL A 783 36.34 41.15 3.69
C VAL A 783 36.44 40.90 5.18
N ILE A 784 36.56 39.63 5.58
CA ILE A 784 36.74 39.23 6.98
C ILE A 784 38.20 38.85 7.21
N ASN A 785 38.84 39.52 8.16
CA ASN A 785 40.15 39.09 8.65
C ASN A 785 39.98 37.89 9.60
N GLU A 786 40.38 36.71 9.12
CA GLU A 786 40.28 35.44 9.86
C GLU A 786 41.03 35.47 11.20
N GLU A 787 42.13 36.23 11.31
CA GLU A 787 42.93 36.31 12.55
C GLU A 787 42.24 37.10 13.68
N ILE A 788 41.32 38.00 13.31
CA ILE A 788 40.57 38.86 14.25
C ILE A 788 39.17 38.29 14.51
N CYS A 789 38.65 37.47 13.60
CA CYS A 789 37.29 36.94 13.68
C CYS A 789 37.11 36.06 14.92
N SER A 790 36.12 36.39 15.76
CA SER A 790 35.79 35.62 16.96
C SER A 790 34.87 34.41 16.71
N GLY A 791 34.41 34.22 15.47
CA GLY A 791 33.51 33.12 15.10
C GLY A 791 32.08 33.24 15.63
N CYS A 792 31.63 34.43 16.05
CA CYS A 792 30.32 34.63 16.69
C CYS A 792 29.07 34.43 15.79
N ARG A 793 29.25 34.27 14.48
CA ARG A 793 28.21 34.07 13.45
C ARG A 793 27.14 35.16 13.30
N ILE A 794 27.29 36.31 13.96
CA ILE A 794 26.35 37.44 13.84
C ILE A 794 26.26 37.92 12.38
N CYS A 795 27.40 38.05 11.71
CA CYS A 795 27.45 38.50 10.31
C CYS A 795 26.78 37.51 9.34
N ASN A 796 26.84 36.20 9.61
CA ASN A 796 26.18 35.17 8.79
C ASN A 796 24.66 35.39 8.74
N ASN A 797 24.05 35.68 9.88
CA ASN A 797 22.60 35.87 9.97
C ASN A 797 22.13 37.25 9.48
N LEU A 798 23.04 38.24 9.42
CA LEU A 798 22.71 39.61 9.02
C LEU A 798 22.94 39.87 7.53
N CYS A 799 23.60 38.98 6.80
CA CYS A 799 23.86 39.18 5.38
C CYS A 799 22.59 38.94 4.55
N PRO A 800 22.00 39.97 3.91
CA PRO A 800 20.79 39.77 3.11
C PRO A 800 21.05 39.04 1.78
N TYR A 801 22.32 38.85 1.40
CA TYR A 801 22.74 38.26 0.13
C TYR A 801 23.31 36.84 0.26
N SER A 802 23.22 36.23 1.45
CA SER A 802 23.89 34.93 1.75
C SER A 802 25.40 34.91 1.46
N ALA A 803 26.05 36.08 1.42
CA ALA A 803 27.44 36.20 1.00
C ALA A 803 28.44 35.84 2.11
N ILE A 804 28.01 35.31 3.27
CA ILE A 804 28.90 35.00 4.40
C ILE A 804 28.62 33.59 4.89
N GLU A 805 29.60 32.72 4.77
CA GLU A 805 29.55 31.35 5.27
C GLU A 805 30.45 31.19 6.51
N PHE A 806 30.27 30.09 7.23
CA PHE A 806 31.07 29.77 8.41
C PHE A 806 31.93 28.55 8.11
N ASP A 807 33.24 28.71 8.27
CA ASP A 807 34.21 27.64 8.15
C ASP A 807 34.25 26.85 9.46
N GLU A 808 33.68 25.64 9.47
CA GLU A 808 33.57 24.80 10.67
C GLU A 808 34.93 24.30 11.17
N GLU A 809 35.94 24.16 10.31
CA GLU A 809 37.28 23.72 10.71
C GLU A 809 38.06 24.84 11.39
N LYS A 810 38.07 26.03 10.78
CA LYS A 810 38.78 27.21 11.28
C LYS A 810 38.02 27.96 12.36
N LYS A 811 36.70 27.71 12.48
CA LYS A 811 35.77 28.41 13.38
C LYS A 811 35.67 29.92 13.14
N VAL A 812 35.80 30.35 11.89
CA VAL A 812 35.70 31.75 11.46
C VAL A 812 34.68 31.90 10.35
N SER A 813 34.13 33.10 10.19
CA SER A 813 33.26 33.42 9.05
C SER A 813 34.09 33.93 7.88
N ARG A 814 33.71 33.59 6.64
CA ARG A 814 34.33 34.09 5.40
C ARG A 814 33.29 34.69 4.48
N VAL A 815 33.67 35.71 3.71
CA VAL A 815 32.81 36.31 2.69
C VAL A 815 33.01 35.59 1.36
N ILE A 816 31.93 35.19 0.74
CA ILE A 816 31.88 34.73 -0.66
C ILE A 816 31.84 35.99 -1.52
N GLU A 817 32.99 36.41 -2.04
CA GLU A 817 33.17 37.69 -2.73
C GLU A 817 32.16 37.89 -3.87
N ALA A 818 31.89 36.83 -4.64
CA ALA A 818 30.95 36.84 -5.76
C ALA A 818 29.51 37.20 -5.39
N LEU A 819 29.10 36.96 -4.14
CA LEU A 819 27.75 37.25 -3.65
C LEU A 819 27.67 38.61 -2.91
N CYS A 820 28.80 39.21 -2.56
CA CYS A 820 28.81 40.41 -1.74
C CYS A 820 28.40 41.65 -2.57
N LYS A 821 27.46 42.45 -2.03
CA LYS A 821 27.00 43.71 -2.63
C LYS A 821 27.44 44.97 -1.88
N GLY A 822 28.45 44.85 -1.01
CA GLY A 822 29.03 46.03 -0.36
C GLY A 822 28.14 46.80 0.59
N CYS A 823 26.98 46.29 1.00
CA CYS A 823 25.99 47.07 1.78
C CYS A 823 26.45 47.51 3.18
N GLY A 824 27.58 46.98 3.67
CA GLY A 824 28.18 47.36 4.95
C GLY A 824 27.46 46.86 6.21
N THR A 825 26.32 46.17 6.10
CA THR A 825 25.55 45.70 7.27
C THR A 825 26.37 44.82 8.22
N CYS A 826 27.17 43.92 7.66
CA CYS A 826 28.05 43.04 8.42
C CYS A 826 29.23 43.80 9.06
N VAL A 827 29.75 44.84 8.39
CA VAL A 827 30.83 45.70 8.89
C VAL A 827 30.38 46.42 10.15
N SER A 828 29.22 47.10 10.10
CA SER A 828 28.68 47.83 11.26
C SER A 828 28.28 46.92 12.43
N ALA A 829 27.94 45.65 12.17
CA ALA A 829 27.49 44.72 13.18
C ALA A 829 28.61 43.85 13.79
N CYS A 830 29.84 43.91 13.26
CA CYS A 830 30.92 43.05 13.71
C CYS A 830 31.46 43.50 15.09
N PRO A 831 31.27 42.72 16.16
CA PRO A 831 31.72 43.12 17.50
C PRO A 831 33.24 43.07 17.66
N SER A 832 33.94 42.26 16.84
CA SER A 832 35.39 42.14 16.85
C SER A 832 36.07 43.09 15.86
N SER A 833 35.31 43.92 15.13
CA SER A 833 35.83 44.77 14.05
C SER A 833 36.68 44.01 13.02
N ALA A 834 36.37 42.73 12.83
CA ALA A 834 37.10 41.84 11.92
C ALA A 834 36.70 42.00 10.46
N ILE A 835 35.64 42.77 10.16
CA ILE A 835 35.09 42.92 8.82
C ILE A 835 35.36 44.34 8.32
N THR A 836 35.93 44.47 7.13
CA THR A 836 36.21 45.75 6.48
C THR A 836 35.51 45.83 5.14
N ALA A 837 34.88 46.97 4.81
CA ALA A 837 34.40 47.24 3.46
C ALA A 837 35.56 47.77 2.60
N LEU A 838 35.92 47.04 1.54
CA LEU A 838 36.90 47.53 0.56
C LEU A 838 36.38 48.80 -0.11
N HIS A 839 37.29 49.74 -0.35
CA HIS A 839 37.02 51.07 -0.92
C HIS A 839 36.17 52.01 -0.04
N PHE A 840 35.83 51.59 1.19
CA PHE A 840 35.21 52.41 2.24
C PHE A 840 35.86 52.11 3.60
N THR A 841 37.20 52.06 3.64
CA THR A 841 37.94 51.88 4.89
C THR A 841 37.81 53.12 5.78
N ASP A 842 37.97 52.97 7.09
CA ASP A 842 37.92 54.10 8.04
C ASP A 842 38.90 55.21 7.65
N GLU A 843 40.09 54.84 7.17
CA GLU A 843 41.12 55.75 6.69
C GLU A 843 40.68 56.53 5.45
N GLN A 844 40.03 55.85 4.49
CA GLN A 844 39.48 56.49 3.30
C GLN A 844 38.32 57.44 3.64
N ILE A 845 37.41 57.01 4.52
CA ILE A 845 36.29 57.84 4.97
C ILE A 845 36.79 59.09 5.71
N ILE A 846 37.78 58.94 6.60
CA ILE A 846 38.39 60.07 7.31
C ILE A 846 39.07 61.01 6.31
N ALA A 847 39.81 60.48 5.33
CA ALA A 847 40.46 61.30 4.30
C ALA A 847 39.44 62.06 3.43
N GLU A 848 38.29 61.45 3.09
CA GLU A 848 37.20 62.12 2.39
C GLU A 848 36.58 63.24 3.23
N ILE A 849 36.34 63.00 4.53
CA ILE A 849 35.84 64.01 5.47
C ILE A 849 36.82 65.17 5.60
N GLU A 850 38.11 64.89 5.80
CA GLU A 850 39.15 65.92 5.86
C GLU A 850 39.21 66.73 4.57
N GLY A 851 39.10 66.08 3.40
CA GLY A 851 39.09 66.74 2.10
C GLY A 851 37.87 67.64 1.86
N VAL A 852 36.72 67.36 2.48
CA VAL A 852 35.51 68.20 2.42
C VAL A 852 35.55 69.35 3.45
N LEU A 853 36.29 69.18 4.55
CA LEU A 853 36.44 70.18 5.61
C LEU A 853 37.52 71.26 5.31
N ILE A 854 38.30 71.08 4.25
CA ILE A 854 39.28 72.05 3.70
C ILE A 854 38.61 72.82 2.55
#